data_AF-A0A1N7MHS0-F1
#
_entry.id   AF-A0A1N7MHS0-F1
#
_cell.length_a   1.000
_cell.length_b   1.000
_cell.length_c   1.000
_cell.angle_alpha   90.00
_cell.angle_beta   90.00
_cell.angle_gamma   90.00
#
_symmetry.space_group_name_H-M   'P 1'
#
loop_
_entity.id
_entity.type
_entity.pdbx_description
1 polymer ?
#
loop_
_entity_poly.entity_id
_entity_poly.type
_entity_poly.pdbx_seq_one_letter_code
_entity_poly.pdbx_strand_id
1 'polypeptide(L)'
;MTQKEKPWLFRTYAGHSTAAASNELYQNNLSKGQTGLSVAFDLPTQTGYDSDHELSRGEVGKVGVPVCHIGDMRALFDNIPLEQMNTSMTINATAPWLLSLYIAVAEEQGADVSKLQGTVQNDIIKEYLSRGTYICPPRPSLRMITDVAAYTQQHLPKWNPMNVCSYHLQEAGATPEQELAFALATAQAVLDDLKGKVAPAEFPNMVGRISFFVNAGIRFVTELCKMRAFVDLWDEICLERYGIEDAKYRRFRYGVQVNSLGLTEPQPENNVYRILLEMLAVTLSKKARARAVQLPAWNEALGLPRPWDQQWSLRMQQILAYETDLLEYGDLFDGNPAIEAKVAALKDGARAELAQIDAMGGAIEAIEYMKSRLVEANADRIGRIEGGETVVVGVNRFTSTEPSPLTAGNGAIMVVDEEAEADQIGRLKAWRTSRDEAAVQAALARLRSDAQSGANVMPASIAAAKAGATTGEWGETVRSAFGLYRGPTGVSRAVSNRTEGLEPIREAVDAVSSRLGRRLKFLVGKPGLDGHSNGAEQIAARARDCGMDITYEGIRLTPAEIVAAAEAEQAHVVGLSILSGSHLPLIEDLMGRMRAAGLTHVPVVVGGIIPEEDAAKLRAMGVAAVYTPKDFELNRIMMDIVALVDKAPLAA
;
A
#
# COMPACT_ATOMS: atom_id res chain seq x y z
N MET A 1 27.19 -32.66 -12.15
CA MET A 1 26.63 -31.32 -12.47
C MET A 1 25.50 -31.08 -11.49
N THR A 2 25.59 -30.03 -10.68
CA THR A 2 24.47 -29.58 -9.83
C THR A 2 23.27 -29.29 -10.73
N GLN A 3 22.10 -29.84 -10.39
CA GLN A 3 20.88 -29.62 -11.18
C GLN A 3 20.50 -28.14 -11.09
N LYS A 4 20.41 -27.45 -12.24
CA LYS A 4 19.98 -26.05 -12.33
C LYS A 4 18.61 -25.88 -11.68
N GLU A 5 18.51 -24.95 -10.72
CA GLU A 5 17.26 -24.69 -10.02
C GLU A 5 16.24 -23.98 -10.93
N LYS A 6 14.95 -24.17 -10.66
CA LYS A 6 13.91 -23.37 -11.31
C LYS A 6 14.04 -21.91 -10.86
N PRO A 7 13.88 -20.93 -11.76
CA PRO A 7 13.87 -19.53 -11.37
C PRO A 7 12.65 -19.22 -10.49
N TRP A 8 12.69 -18.04 -9.86
CA TRP A 8 11.52 -17.47 -9.20
C TRP A 8 10.40 -17.18 -10.22
N LEU A 9 9.18 -16.98 -9.72
CA LEU A 9 8.07 -16.52 -10.55
C LEU A 9 8.32 -15.07 -10.99
N PHE A 10 8.29 -14.84 -12.30
CA PHE A 10 8.30 -13.50 -12.87
C PHE A 10 6.89 -12.94 -12.82
N ARG A 11 6.68 -11.93 -11.97
CA ARG A 11 5.38 -11.25 -11.84
C ARG A 11 5.53 -9.79 -12.29
N THR A 12 4.55 -9.31 -13.03
CA THR A 12 4.32 -7.88 -13.21
C THR A 12 3.05 -7.52 -12.47
N TYR A 13 3.08 -6.40 -11.74
CA TYR A 13 1.88 -5.82 -11.15
C TYR A 13 1.14 -5.08 -12.26
N ALA A 14 -0.08 -5.50 -12.55
CA ALA A 14 -0.81 -4.97 -13.68
C ALA A 14 -2.31 -4.93 -13.39
N GLY A 15 -2.98 -3.95 -13.98
CA GLY A 15 -4.40 -3.71 -13.85
C GLY A 15 -4.66 -2.22 -13.65
N HIS A 16 -5.43 -1.63 -14.55
CA HIS A 16 -5.89 -0.24 -14.49
C HIS A 16 -7.04 -0.07 -15.48
N SER A 17 -7.71 1.08 -15.42
CA SER A 17 -8.82 1.46 -16.31
C SER A 17 -10.04 0.54 -16.16
N THR A 18 -10.18 -0.49 -16.99
CA THR A 18 -11.35 -1.40 -16.99
C THR A 18 -10.92 -2.85 -16.85
N ALA A 19 -11.86 -3.73 -16.47
CA ALA A 19 -11.62 -5.17 -16.38
C ALA A 19 -11.19 -5.79 -17.72
N ALA A 20 -11.79 -5.35 -18.82
CA ALA A 20 -11.44 -5.81 -20.16
C ALA A 20 -10.02 -5.36 -20.58
N ALA A 21 -9.67 -4.09 -20.36
CA ALA A 21 -8.33 -3.59 -20.66
C ALA A 21 -7.25 -4.30 -19.82
N SER A 22 -7.55 -4.57 -18.55
CA SER A 22 -6.68 -5.33 -17.66
C SER A 22 -6.50 -6.78 -18.12
N ASN A 23 -7.58 -7.43 -18.60
CA ASN A 23 -7.51 -8.76 -19.19
C ASN A 23 -6.59 -8.82 -20.42
N GLU A 24 -6.73 -7.87 -21.36
CA GLU A 24 -5.86 -7.77 -22.53
C GLU A 24 -4.39 -7.61 -22.14
N LEU A 25 -4.11 -6.79 -21.13
CA LEU A 25 -2.76 -6.61 -20.59
C LEU A 25 -2.21 -7.91 -19.99
N TYR A 26 -3.03 -8.69 -19.27
CA TYR A 26 -2.63 -9.99 -18.73
C TYR A 26 -2.28 -10.97 -19.83
N GLN A 27 -3.13 -11.11 -20.85
CA GLN A 27 -2.86 -11.99 -21.99
C GLN A 27 -1.57 -11.59 -22.72
N ASN A 28 -1.36 -10.29 -22.94
CA ASN A 28 -0.15 -9.75 -23.56
C ASN A 28 1.11 -10.10 -22.73
N ASN A 29 1.08 -9.85 -21.42
CA ASN A 29 2.24 -10.13 -20.57
C ASN A 29 2.52 -11.65 -20.44
N LEU A 30 1.49 -12.48 -20.36
CA LEU A 30 1.63 -13.95 -20.41
C LEU A 30 2.31 -14.40 -21.70
N SER A 31 1.91 -13.87 -22.86
CA SER A 31 2.56 -14.18 -24.15
C SER A 31 4.02 -13.73 -24.23
N LYS A 32 4.45 -12.78 -23.39
CA LYS A 32 5.82 -12.27 -23.27
C LYS A 32 6.67 -13.00 -22.22
N GLY A 33 6.15 -14.06 -21.61
CA GLY A 33 6.87 -14.92 -20.68
C GLY A 33 6.66 -14.61 -19.20
N GLN A 34 5.63 -13.83 -18.84
CA GLN A 34 5.14 -13.78 -17.46
C GLN A 34 4.58 -15.16 -17.05
N THR A 35 4.85 -15.59 -15.81
CA THR A 35 4.51 -16.95 -15.35
C THR A 35 3.48 -17.00 -14.21
N GLY A 36 3.05 -15.84 -13.70
CA GLY A 36 1.97 -15.74 -12.73
C GLY A 36 1.25 -14.40 -12.82
N LEU A 37 -0.02 -14.36 -12.47
CA LEU A 37 -0.83 -13.14 -12.50
C LEU A 37 -0.74 -12.40 -11.17
N SER A 38 -0.74 -11.07 -11.21
CA SER A 38 -0.77 -10.20 -10.04
C SER A 38 -1.76 -9.07 -10.31
N VAL A 39 -2.91 -9.12 -9.64
CA VAL A 39 -4.04 -8.20 -9.88
C VAL A 39 -3.93 -7.00 -8.94
N ALA A 40 -3.94 -5.80 -9.55
CA ALA A 40 -4.08 -4.52 -8.87
C ALA A 40 -5.53 -4.05 -8.95
N PHE A 41 -6.16 -3.77 -7.80
CA PHE A 41 -7.55 -3.27 -7.72
C PHE A 41 -7.56 -1.77 -7.45
N ASP A 42 -8.58 -1.07 -7.90
CA ASP A 42 -8.72 0.36 -7.60
C ASP A 42 -9.03 0.61 -6.10
N LEU A 43 -8.93 1.87 -5.67
CA LEU A 43 -9.16 2.22 -4.26
C LEU A 43 -10.61 1.96 -3.81
N PRO A 44 -11.65 2.25 -4.61
CA PRO A 44 -13.03 1.84 -4.30
C PRO A 44 -13.16 0.34 -3.99
N THR A 45 -12.66 -0.54 -4.86
CA THR A 45 -12.71 -1.99 -4.65
C THR A 45 -11.92 -2.43 -3.42
N GLN A 46 -10.75 -1.83 -3.18
CA GLN A 46 -9.94 -2.13 -2.00
C GLN A 46 -10.63 -1.75 -0.68
N THR A 47 -11.40 -0.66 -0.70
CA THR A 47 -12.06 -0.09 0.49
C THR A 47 -13.53 -0.46 0.61
N GLY A 48 -14.07 -1.31 -0.27
CA GLY A 48 -15.43 -1.82 -0.20
C GLY A 48 -16.49 -0.79 -0.60
N TYR A 49 -16.18 0.06 -1.57
CA TYR A 49 -17.14 0.97 -2.20
C TYR A 49 -17.38 0.58 -3.65
N ASP A 50 -18.58 0.87 -4.14
CA ASP A 50 -18.88 0.81 -5.56
C ASP A 50 -18.40 2.07 -6.28
N SER A 51 -18.22 1.97 -7.60
CA SER A 51 -17.77 3.10 -8.43
C SER A 51 -18.69 4.32 -8.40
N ASP A 52 -19.97 4.18 -8.04
CA ASP A 52 -20.91 5.29 -7.95
C ASP A 52 -21.06 5.91 -6.55
N HIS A 53 -20.25 5.45 -5.58
CA HIS A 53 -20.19 6.03 -4.24
C HIS A 53 -19.46 7.38 -4.25
N GLU A 54 -19.84 8.32 -3.38
CA GLU A 54 -19.27 9.68 -3.35
C GLU A 54 -17.75 9.70 -3.14
N LEU A 55 -17.24 8.83 -2.26
CA LEU A 55 -15.81 8.68 -2.00
C LEU A 55 -15.03 8.07 -3.18
N SER A 56 -15.72 7.39 -4.11
CA SER A 56 -15.10 6.77 -5.27
C SER A 56 -14.80 7.75 -6.39
N ARG A 57 -15.40 8.95 -6.35
CA ARG A 57 -15.28 9.96 -7.41
C ARG A 57 -13.82 10.25 -7.73
N GLY A 58 -13.46 10.12 -9.00
CA GLY A 58 -12.12 10.39 -9.50
C GLY A 58 -11.10 9.31 -9.17
N GLU A 59 -11.44 8.28 -8.38
CA GLU A 59 -10.55 7.17 -7.99
C GLU A 59 -10.83 5.88 -8.77
N VAL A 60 -11.96 5.82 -9.48
CA VAL A 60 -12.41 4.63 -10.21
C VAL A 60 -11.41 4.28 -11.32
N GLY A 61 -10.89 3.06 -11.29
CA GLY A 61 -9.98 2.57 -12.32
C GLY A 61 -8.61 3.25 -12.41
N LYS A 62 -8.28 4.18 -11.49
CA LYS A 62 -7.04 4.97 -11.58
C LYS A 62 -5.78 4.18 -11.25
N VAL A 63 -5.77 3.54 -10.09
CA VAL A 63 -4.59 2.83 -9.57
C VAL A 63 -4.73 1.31 -9.63
N GLY A 64 -5.76 0.82 -10.32
CA GLY A 64 -6.10 -0.58 -10.38
C GLY A 64 -7.38 -0.82 -11.17
N VAL A 65 -7.77 -2.07 -11.32
CA VAL A 65 -9.03 -2.44 -11.98
C VAL A 65 -10.23 -2.23 -11.05
N PRO A 66 -11.32 -1.59 -11.51
CA PRO A 66 -12.57 -1.51 -10.77
C PRO A 66 -13.29 -2.87 -10.85
N VAL A 67 -13.65 -3.43 -9.69
CA VAL A 67 -14.48 -4.63 -9.57
C VAL A 67 -15.63 -4.33 -8.63
N CYS A 68 -16.80 -4.07 -9.21
CA CYS A 68 -18.04 -3.79 -8.49
C CYS A 68 -18.90 -5.04 -8.31
N HIS A 69 -18.86 -6.01 -9.22
CA HIS A 69 -19.66 -7.23 -9.12
C HIS A 69 -19.02 -8.41 -9.88
N ILE A 70 -19.66 -9.58 -9.85
CA ILE A 70 -19.16 -10.80 -10.51
C ILE A 70 -18.96 -10.63 -12.02
N GLY A 71 -19.73 -9.74 -12.67
CA GLY A 71 -19.58 -9.41 -14.09
C GLY A 71 -18.22 -8.80 -14.43
N ASP A 72 -17.70 -7.91 -13.59
CA ASP A 72 -16.36 -7.34 -13.78
C ASP A 72 -15.28 -8.42 -13.58
N MET A 73 -15.47 -9.32 -12.60
CA MET A 73 -14.56 -10.45 -12.37
C MET A 73 -14.56 -11.43 -13.55
N ARG A 74 -15.73 -11.66 -14.19
CA ARG A 74 -15.83 -12.45 -15.43
C ARG A 74 -15.04 -11.80 -16.55
N ALA A 75 -15.21 -10.49 -16.77
CA ALA A 75 -14.48 -9.76 -17.80
C ALA A 75 -12.96 -9.77 -17.55
N LEU A 76 -12.53 -9.65 -16.29
CA LEU A 76 -11.13 -9.64 -15.91
C LEU A 76 -10.41 -10.96 -16.25
N PHE A 77 -11.12 -12.09 -16.16
CA PHE A 77 -10.59 -13.43 -16.41
C PHE A 77 -11.21 -14.12 -17.62
N ASP A 78 -11.81 -13.35 -18.53
CA ASP A 78 -12.30 -13.89 -19.78
C ASP A 78 -11.16 -14.54 -20.56
N ASN A 79 -11.40 -15.73 -21.11
CA ASN A 79 -10.41 -16.56 -21.79
C ASN A 79 -9.13 -16.89 -20.99
N ILE A 80 -9.14 -16.72 -19.66
CA ILE A 80 -8.05 -17.12 -18.76
C ILE A 80 -8.55 -18.28 -17.87
N PRO A 81 -8.06 -19.52 -18.06
CA PRO A 81 -8.55 -20.68 -17.32
C PRO A 81 -8.06 -20.67 -15.87
N LEU A 82 -8.92 -20.29 -14.92
CA LEU A 82 -8.54 -20.05 -13.52
C LEU A 82 -7.97 -21.30 -12.82
N GLU A 83 -8.40 -22.51 -13.19
CA GLU A 83 -7.87 -23.78 -12.65
C GLU A 83 -6.36 -23.93 -12.90
N GLN A 84 -5.85 -23.35 -14.00
CA GLN A 84 -4.47 -23.52 -14.45
C GLN A 84 -3.55 -22.37 -14.04
N MET A 85 -4.10 -21.27 -13.54
CA MET A 85 -3.34 -20.06 -13.22
C MET A 85 -2.81 -20.07 -11.78
N ASN A 86 -1.71 -19.34 -11.57
CA ASN A 86 -1.26 -18.91 -10.25
C ASN A 86 -1.56 -17.43 -10.10
N THR A 87 -2.66 -17.12 -9.42
CA THR A 87 -3.19 -15.75 -9.30
C THR A 87 -2.88 -15.16 -7.95
N SER A 88 -2.20 -14.01 -7.93
CA SER A 88 -2.00 -13.19 -6.74
C SER A 88 -2.97 -12.00 -6.77
N MET A 89 -3.76 -11.84 -5.71
CA MET A 89 -4.66 -10.70 -5.53
C MET A 89 -4.13 -9.82 -4.39
N THR A 90 -3.68 -8.61 -4.73
CA THR A 90 -3.20 -7.62 -3.74
C THR A 90 -4.41 -6.93 -3.13
N ILE A 91 -5.08 -7.64 -2.22
CA ILE A 91 -6.33 -7.22 -1.60
C ILE A 91 -6.36 -7.62 -0.13
N ASN A 92 -6.95 -6.76 0.72
CA ASN A 92 -6.89 -6.88 2.18
C ASN A 92 -8.27 -6.83 2.82
N ALA A 93 -8.83 -5.65 3.10
CA ALA A 93 -10.11 -5.54 3.80
C ALA A 93 -11.26 -6.26 3.06
N THR A 94 -11.24 -6.23 1.73
CA THR A 94 -12.19 -6.92 0.86
C THR A 94 -11.67 -8.27 0.36
N ALA A 95 -10.57 -8.82 0.91
CA ALA A 95 -10.05 -10.13 0.51
C ALA A 95 -11.08 -11.28 0.58
N PRO A 96 -11.95 -11.38 1.61
CA PRO A 96 -13.01 -12.37 1.62
C PRO A 96 -13.96 -12.22 0.42
N TRP A 97 -14.28 -10.98 0.04
CA TRP A 97 -15.18 -10.66 -1.07
C TRP A 97 -14.56 -10.97 -2.44
N LEU A 98 -13.34 -10.47 -2.71
CA LEU A 98 -12.69 -10.67 -4.00
C LEU A 98 -12.36 -12.15 -4.23
N LEU A 99 -12.00 -12.89 -3.17
CA LEU A 99 -11.85 -14.34 -3.26
C LEU A 99 -13.19 -15.04 -3.53
N SER A 100 -14.30 -14.55 -2.96
CA SER A 100 -15.64 -15.08 -3.23
C SER A 100 -16.07 -14.89 -4.69
N LEU A 101 -15.79 -13.71 -5.27
CA LEU A 101 -16.01 -13.43 -6.68
C LEU A 101 -15.13 -14.32 -7.57
N TYR A 102 -13.86 -14.49 -7.22
CA TYR A 102 -12.93 -15.35 -7.96
C TYR A 102 -13.37 -16.82 -7.95
N ILE A 103 -13.81 -17.34 -6.80
CA ILE A 103 -14.34 -18.70 -6.68
C ILE A 103 -15.60 -18.86 -7.54
N ALA A 104 -16.53 -17.92 -7.48
CA ALA A 104 -17.78 -17.99 -8.24
C ALA A 104 -17.51 -18.01 -9.76
N VAL A 105 -16.59 -17.18 -10.25
CA VAL A 105 -16.18 -17.19 -11.67
C VAL A 105 -15.46 -18.49 -12.03
N ALA A 106 -14.61 -19.03 -11.16
CA ALA A 106 -13.95 -20.31 -11.41
C ALA A 106 -14.97 -21.46 -11.53
N GLU A 107 -15.99 -21.49 -10.68
CA GLU A 107 -17.08 -22.47 -10.77
C GLU A 107 -17.89 -22.31 -12.07
N GLU A 108 -18.14 -21.07 -12.52
CA GLU A 108 -18.81 -20.80 -13.81
C GLU A 108 -17.98 -21.27 -15.01
N GLN A 109 -16.64 -21.22 -14.91
CA GLN A 109 -15.74 -21.81 -15.90
C GLN A 109 -15.71 -23.35 -15.85
N GLY A 110 -16.38 -23.98 -14.87
CA GLY A 110 -16.37 -25.44 -14.65
C GLY A 110 -15.11 -25.95 -13.95
N ALA A 111 -14.36 -25.08 -13.25
CA ALA A 111 -13.15 -25.47 -12.53
C ALA A 111 -13.45 -26.31 -11.29
N ASP A 112 -12.58 -27.27 -11.00
CA ASP A 112 -12.47 -27.87 -9.67
C ASP A 112 -11.74 -26.90 -8.74
N VAL A 113 -12.51 -26.22 -7.88
CA VAL A 113 -11.99 -25.17 -6.98
C VAL A 113 -10.88 -25.66 -6.04
N SER A 114 -10.81 -26.97 -5.76
CA SER A 114 -9.75 -27.55 -4.92
C SER A 114 -8.35 -27.48 -5.58
N LYS A 115 -8.31 -27.31 -6.90
CA LYS A 115 -7.07 -27.16 -7.66
C LYS A 115 -6.61 -25.72 -7.80
N LEU A 116 -7.45 -24.73 -7.48
CA LEU A 116 -7.09 -23.32 -7.59
C LEU A 116 -5.82 -23.02 -6.81
N GLN A 117 -4.91 -22.30 -7.45
CA GLN A 117 -3.62 -21.92 -6.87
C GLN A 117 -3.49 -20.41 -6.93
N GLY A 118 -3.07 -19.83 -5.82
CA GLY A 118 -2.99 -18.39 -5.73
C GLY A 118 -2.74 -17.89 -4.33
N THR A 119 -2.89 -16.60 -4.19
CA THR A 119 -2.65 -15.88 -2.94
C THR A 119 -3.60 -14.69 -2.87
N VAL A 120 -4.27 -14.52 -1.73
CA VAL A 120 -4.78 -13.20 -1.32
C VAL A 120 -3.78 -12.57 -0.36
N GLN A 121 -3.60 -11.25 -0.42
CA GLN A 121 -2.71 -10.57 0.54
C GLN A 121 -3.27 -10.69 1.97
N ASN A 122 -4.53 -10.30 2.17
CA ASN A 122 -5.30 -10.56 3.39
C ASN A 122 -4.53 -10.20 4.69
N ASP A 123 -3.80 -9.09 4.66
CA ASP A 123 -3.04 -8.57 5.79
C ASP A 123 -3.59 -7.21 6.17
N ILE A 124 -4.42 -7.16 7.21
CA ILE A 124 -5.06 -5.90 7.64
C ILE A 124 -4.18 -5.11 8.62
N ILE A 125 -3.24 -5.75 9.34
CA ILE A 125 -2.47 -5.06 10.37
C ILE A 125 -1.63 -3.96 9.72
N LYS A 126 -0.95 -4.30 8.61
CA LYS A 126 -0.20 -3.30 7.84
C LYS A 126 -1.06 -2.19 7.23
N GLU A 127 -2.37 -2.42 7.03
CA GLU A 127 -3.29 -1.38 6.54
C GLU A 127 -3.46 -0.26 7.57
N TYR A 128 -3.52 -0.59 8.86
CA TYR A 128 -3.59 0.41 9.93
C TYR A 128 -2.26 1.16 10.12
N LEU A 129 -1.15 0.55 9.74
CA LEU A 129 0.19 1.09 9.94
C LEU A 129 0.68 1.97 8.78
N SER A 130 0.34 1.61 7.54
CA SER A 130 1.08 2.14 6.38
C SER A 130 0.26 2.38 5.11
N ARG A 131 -0.78 1.58 4.84
CA ARG A 131 -1.42 1.55 3.51
C ARG A 131 -2.84 2.15 3.47
N GLY A 132 -3.59 2.10 4.57
CA GLY A 132 -4.83 2.87 4.72
C GLY A 132 -6.11 2.29 4.11
N THR A 133 -6.10 1.06 3.58
CA THR A 133 -7.27 0.46 2.89
C THR A 133 -8.13 -0.45 3.79
N TYR A 134 -8.13 -0.19 5.10
CA TYR A 134 -8.95 -0.93 6.08
C TYR A 134 -10.43 -0.50 6.06
N ILE A 135 -11.34 -1.39 6.45
CA ILE A 135 -12.78 -1.08 6.61
C ILE A 135 -13.16 -1.12 8.10
N CYS A 136 -12.96 -2.28 8.72
CA CYS A 136 -13.40 -2.57 10.07
C CYS A 136 -12.30 -2.31 11.10
N PRO A 137 -12.64 -2.27 12.40
CA PRO A 137 -11.66 -2.27 13.48
C PRO A 137 -10.75 -3.52 13.47
N PRO A 138 -9.60 -3.48 14.18
CA PRO A 138 -8.60 -4.56 14.16
C PRO A 138 -9.14 -5.97 14.45
N ARG A 139 -9.94 -6.15 15.50
CA ARG A 139 -10.42 -7.48 15.93
C ARG A 139 -11.39 -8.13 14.92
N PRO A 140 -12.46 -7.46 14.44
CA PRO A 140 -13.29 -8.00 13.36
C PRO A 140 -12.51 -8.32 12.08
N SER A 141 -11.53 -7.48 11.72
CA SER A 141 -10.71 -7.73 10.55
C SER A 141 -9.81 -8.97 10.71
N LEU A 142 -9.18 -9.16 11.87
CA LEU A 142 -8.41 -10.37 12.18
C LEU A 142 -9.28 -11.63 12.05
N ARG A 143 -10.52 -11.57 12.56
CA ARG A 143 -11.48 -12.68 12.40
C ARG A 143 -11.73 -13.00 10.92
N MET A 144 -11.95 -11.99 10.07
CA MET A 144 -12.18 -12.23 8.64
C MET A 144 -10.94 -12.82 7.94
N ILE A 145 -9.73 -12.41 8.34
CA ILE A 145 -8.48 -13.00 7.83
C ILE A 145 -8.46 -14.51 8.09
N THR A 146 -8.74 -14.91 9.33
CA THR A 146 -8.68 -16.31 9.72
C THR A 146 -9.92 -17.10 9.28
N ASP A 147 -11.05 -16.46 8.99
CA ASP A 147 -12.19 -17.08 8.31
C ASP A 147 -11.82 -17.49 6.87
N VAL A 148 -11.12 -16.62 6.13
CA VAL A 148 -10.53 -16.97 4.81
C VAL A 148 -9.56 -18.15 4.94
N ALA A 149 -8.67 -18.10 5.93
CA ALA A 149 -7.73 -19.19 6.16
C ALA A 149 -8.42 -20.53 6.48
N ALA A 150 -9.39 -20.54 7.38
CA ALA A 150 -10.16 -21.75 7.71
C ALA A 150 -10.94 -22.29 6.50
N TYR A 151 -11.54 -21.41 5.69
CA TYR A 151 -12.27 -21.81 4.49
C TYR A 151 -11.35 -22.43 3.42
N THR A 152 -10.21 -21.78 3.15
CA THR A 152 -9.25 -22.27 2.14
C THR A 152 -8.60 -23.59 2.55
N GLN A 153 -8.38 -23.84 3.85
CA GLN A 153 -7.88 -25.14 4.34
C GLN A 153 -8.76 -26.29 3.87
N GLN A 154 -10.09 -26.12 3.93
CA GLN A 154 -11.07 -27.16 3.60
C GLN A 154 -11.35 -27.25 2.10
N HIS A 155 -11.42 -26.10 1.41
CA HIS A 155 -11.97 -26.04 0.05
C HIS A 155 -10.95 -25.68 -1.03
N LEU A 156 -9.84 -25.02 -0.68
CA LEU A 156 -8.80 -24.53 -1.59
C LEU A 156 -7.40 -24.86 -1.04
N PRO A 157 -7.04 -26.14 -0.87
CA PRO A 157 -5.85 -26.55 -0.13
C PRO A 157 -4.53 -26.09 -0.76
N LYS A 158 -4.53 -25.58 -2.00
CA LYS A 158 -3.36 -25.02 -2.70
C LYS A 158 -3.29 -23.48 -2.65
N TRP A 159 -4.31 -22.81 -2.12
CA TRP A 159 -4.35 -21.37 -1.95
C TRP A 159 -3.50 -20.94 -0.74
N ASN A 160 -2.79 -19.82 -0.85
CA ASN A 160 -2.14 -19.18 0.29
C ASN A 160 -3.13 -18.13 0.84
N PRO A 161 -3.72 -18.35 2.03
CA PRO A 161 -4.80 -17.50 2.55
C PRO A 161 -4.34 -16.15 3.09
N MET A 162 -3.04 -15.98 3.26
CA MET A 162 -2.44 -14.76 3.77
C MET A 162 -1.04 -14.61 3.19
N ASN A 163 -0.73 -13.38 2.83
CA ASN A 163 0.59 -12.93 2.45
C ASN A 163 1.00 -11.75 3.33
N VAL A 164 1.67 -12.05 4.45
CA VAL A 164 2.11 -11.06 5.45
C VAL A 164 3.03 -10.05 4.77
N CYS A 165 2.62 -8.80 4.71
CA CYS A 165 3.12 -7.84 3.76
C CYS A 165 3.93 -6.74 4.45
N SER A 166 5.23 -7.00 4.64
CA SER A 166 6.17 -6.03 5.22
C SER A 166 6.60 -4.94 4.23
N TYR A 167 6.33 -5.12 2.92
CA TYR A 167 6.65 -4.15 1.86
C TYR A 167 6.31 -2.70 2.24
N HIS A 168 5.05 -2.49 2.65
CA HIS A 168 4.51 -1.17 2.98
C HIS A 168 5.05 -0.59 4.29
N LEU A 169 5.57 -1.44 5.19
CA LEU A 169 6.16 -0.98 6.45
C LEU A 169 7.47 -0.24 6.16
N GLN A 170 8.31 -0.78 5.27
CA GLN A 170 9.52 -0.09 4.83
C GLN A 170 9.20 1.16 4.02
N GLU A 171 8.15 1.13 3.18
CA GLU A 171 7.65 2.34 2.49
C GLU A 171 7.15 3.41 3.48
N ALA A 172 6.66 3.00 4.66
CA ALA A 172 6.28 3.90 5.76
C ALA A 172 7.45 4.32 6.67
N GLY A 173 8.68 3.86 6.37
CA GLY A 173 9.91 4.25 7.06
C GLY A 173 10.47 3.24 8.04
N ALA A 174 9.94 2.02 8.11
CA ALA A 174 10.48 0.97 8.98
C ALA A 174 11.98 0.78 8.76
N THR A 175 12.75 0.68 9.84
CA THR A 175 14.10 0.13 9.78
C THR A 175 14.03 -1.38 9.47
N PRO A 176 15.13 -2.01 9.02
CA PRO A 176 15.16 -3.45 8.78
C PRO A 176 14.72 -4.30 9.98
N GLU A 177 15.07 -3.89 11.20
CA GLU A 177 14.70 -4.55 12.45
C GLU A 177 13.19 -4.39 12.74
N GLN A 178 12.63 -3.20 12.53
CA GLN A 178 11.20 -2.94 12.66
C GLN A 178 10.39 -3.74 11.63
N GLU A 179 10.86 -3.81 10.37
CA GLU A 179 10.21 -4.60 9.33
C GLU A 179 10.18 -6.08 9.70
N LEU A 180 11.31 -6.63 10.17
CA LEU A 180 11.40 -8.00 10.68
C LEU A 180 10.38 -8.23 11.80
N ALA A 181 10.42 -7.41 12.84
CA ALA A 181 9.60 -7.58 14.02
C ALA A 181 8.10 -7.44 13.73
N PHE A 182 7.69 -6.36 13.04
CA PHE A 182 6.27 -6.07 12.81
C PHE A 182 5.63 -7.10 11.87
N ALA A 183 6.37 -7.60 10.87
CA ALA A 183 5.89 -8.67 10.01
C ALA A 183 5.75 -10.00 10.77
N LEU A 184 6.74 -10.37 11.57
CA LEU A 184 6.68 -11.60 12.37
C LEU A 184 5.58 -11.54 13.44
N ALA A 185 5.39 -10.38 14.09
CA ALA A 185 4.30 -10.15 15.05
C ALA A 185 2.92 -10.26 14.38
N THR A 186 2.80 -9.75 13.16
CA THR A 186 1.57 -9.86 12.36
C THR A 186 1.25 -11.32 12.03
N ALA A 187 2.25 -12.09 11.62
CA ALA A 187 2.10 -13.53 11.37
C ALA A 187 1.68 -14.29 12.64
N GLN A 188 2.29 -13.97 13.79
CA GLN A 188 1.95 -14.57 15.08
C GLN A 188 0.51 -14.27 15.48
N ALA A 189 0.05 -13.02 15.35
CA ALA A 189 -1.33 -12.65 15.68
C ALA A 189 -2.37 -13.44 14.86
N VAL A 190 -2.09 -13.69 13.57
CA VAL A 190 -2.97 -14.49 12.71
C VAL A 190 -2.92 -15.97 13.07
N LEU A 191 -1.73 -16.52 13.33
CA LEU A 191 -1.59 -17.92 13.72
C LEU A 191 -2.24 -18.21 15.09
N ASP A 192 -2.13 -17.28 16.03
CA ASP A 192 -2.71 -17.40 17.37
C ASP A 192 -4.25 -17.47 17.30
N ASP A 193 -4.89 -16.63 16.47
CA ASP A 193 -6.34 -16.69 16.23
C ASP A 193 -6.75 -17.93 15.40
N LEU A 194 -6.00 -18.23 14.34
CA LEU A 194 -6.30 -19.36 13.45
C LEU A 194 -6.24 -20.72 14.15
N LYS A 195 -5.34 -20.88 15.12
CA LYS A 195 -5.20 -22.11 15.91
C LYS A 195 -6.50 -22.52 16.60
N GLY A 196 -7.36 -21.55 16.95
CA GLY A 196 -8.68 -21.80 17.53
C GLY A 196 -9.78 -22.16 16.53
N LYS A 197 -9.53 -22.01 15.22
CA LYS A 197 -10.52 -22.18 14.14
C LYS A 197 -10.32 -23.42 13.27
N VAL A 198 -9.16 -24.09 13.39
CA VAL A 198 -8.84 -25.30 12.63
C VAL A 198 -8.54 -26.47 13.56
N ALA A 199 -8.70 -27.69 13.06
CA ALA A 199 -8.34 -28.88 13.81
C ALA A 199 -6.82 -28.90 14.11
N PRO A 200 -6.37 -29.38 15.28
CA PRO A 200 -4.94 -29.41 15.63
C PRO A 200 -4.06 -30.13 14.61
N ALA A 201 -4.58 -31.19 13.96
CA ALA A 201 -3.86 -31.94 12.93
C ALA A 201 -3.61 -31.12 11.63
N GLU A 202 -4.46 -30.13 11.36
CA GLU A 202 -4.40 -29.30 10.15
C GLU A 202 -3.56 -28.04 10.36
N PHE A 203 -3.35 -27.63 11.61
CA PHE A 203 -2.63 -26.41 11.95
C PHE A 203 -1.21 -26.33 11.35
N PRO A 204 -0.37 -27.40 11.37
CA PRO A 204 0.94 -27.36 10.70
C PRO A 204 0.86 -27.05 9.21
N ASN A 205 -0.15 -27.60 8.52
CA ASN A 205 -0.36 -27.30 7.10
C ASN A 205 -0.61 -25.81 6.89
N MET A 206 -1.44 -25.20 7.76
CA MET A 206 -1.78 -23.79 7.71
C MET A 206 -0.59 -22.87 7.98
N VAL A 207 0.27 -23.21 8.94
CA VAL A 207 1.54 -22.50 9.15
C VAL A 207 2.37 -22.52 7.86
N GLY A 208 2.47 -23.69 7.22
CA GLY A 208 3.16 -23.84 5.95
C GLY A 208 2.47 -23.16 4.75
N ARG A 209 1.25 -22.63 4.92
CA ARG A 209 0.50 -21.86 3.91
C ARG A 209 0.61 -20.35 4.09
N ILE A 210 1.06 -19.86 5.24
CA ILE A 210 1.44 -18.46 5.39
C ILE A 210 2.60 -18.17 4.43
N SER A 211 2.47 -17.09 3.66
CA SER A 211 3.54 -16.53 2.84
C SER A 211 3.81 -15.08 3.24
N PHE A 212 4.91 -14.53 2.75
CA PHE A 212 5.31 -13.15 3.01
C PHE A 212 5.48 -12.35 1.72
N PHE A 213 5.27 -11.03 1.81
CA PHE A 213 5.56 -10.08 0.75
C PHE A 213 6.42 -8.94 1.31
N VAL A 214 7.71 -8.98 0.99
CA VAL A 214 8.70 -8.13 1.64
C VAL A 214 9.17 -6.99 0.73
N ASN A 215 9.80 -5.98 1.35
CA ASN A 215 10.53 -4.94 0.62
C ASN A 215 12.01 -5.34 0.48
N ALA A 216 12.71 -4.75 -0.50
CA ALA A 216 14.15 -4.68 -0.54
C ALA A 216 14.61 -3.31 -1.04
N GLY A 217 15.21 -2.50 -0.15
CA GLY A 217 15.78 -1.21 -0.48
C GLY A 217 17.24 -1.22 -0.94
N ILE A 218 17.74 -0.03 -1.34
CA ILE A 218 19.06 0.13 -1.96
C ILE A 218 20.26 -0.25 -1.08
N ARG A 219 20.07 -0.47 0.23
CA ARG A 219 21.12 -0.93 1.15
C ARG A 219 21.41 -2.42 0.96
N PHE A 220 21.94 -2.78 -0.20
CA PHE A 220 22.19 -4.14 -0.71
C PHE A 220 22.58 -5.18 0.35
N VAL A 221 23.69 -4.99 1.06
CA VAL A 221 24.16 -5.98 2.07
C VAL A 221 23.19 -6.11 3.24
N THR A 222 22.58 -5.01 3.66
CA THR A 222 21.63 -5.02 4.79
C THR A 222 20.36 -5.78 4.41
N GLU A 223 19.83 -5.57 3.22
CA GLU A 223 18.63 -6.26 2.74
C GLU A 223 18.87 -7.76 2.54
N LEU A 224 20.03 -8.14 2.00
CA LEU A 224 20.42 -9.55 1.90
C LEU A 224 20.46 -10.22 3.27
N CYS A 225 21.09 -9.57 4.26
CA CYS A 225 21.14 -10.08 5.63
C CYS A 225 19.75 -10.09 6.29
N LYS A 226 18.89 -9.11 6.01
CA LYS A 226 17.49 -9.07 6.48
C LYS A 226 16.72 -10.30 6.01
N MET A 227 16.87 -10.70 4.74
CA MET A 227 16.19 -11.88 4.23
C MET A 227 16.69 -13.18 4.88
N ARG A 228 17.99 -13.30 5.16
CA ARG A 228 18.52 -14.43 5.92
C ARG A 228 18.01 -14.44 7.36
N ALA A 229 17.89 -13.27 7.99
CA ALA A 229 17.32 -13.14 9.33
C ALA A 229 15.83 -13.53 9.37
N PHE A 230 15.02 -13.15 8.37
CA PHE A 230 13.63 -13.61 8.24
C PHE A 230 13.52 -15.13 8.20
N VAL A 231 14.36 -15.80 7.39
CA VAL A 231 14.38 -17.26 7.28
C VAL A 231 14.65 -17.90 8.64
N ASP A 232 15.69 -17.42 9.34
CA ASP A 232 16.12 -18.02 10.61
C ASP A 232 15.10 -17.74 11.75
N LEU A 233 14.56 -16.51 11.84
CA LEU A 233 13.57 -16.16 12.86
C LEU A 233 12.23 -16.86 12.65
N TRP A 234 11.78 -17.01 11.39
CA TRP A 234 10.53 -17.70 11.11
C TRP A 234 10.61 -19.19 11.45
N ASP A 235 11.72 -19.84 11.13
CA ASP A 235 11.96 -21.25 11.50
C ASP A 235 11.96 -21.42 13.04
N GLU A 236 12.69 -20.55 13.75
CA GLU A 236 12.75 -20.49 15.21
C GLU A 236 11.36 -20.31 15.84
N ILE A 237 10.59 -19.30 15.40
CA ILE A 237 9.23 -19.04 15.91
C ILE A 237 8.30 -20.24 15.66
N CYS A 238 8.31 -20.81 14.45
CA CYS A 238 7.45 -21.94 14.13
C CYS A 238 7.79 -23.19 14.94
N LEU A 239 9.06 -23.41 15.23
CA LEU A 239 9.50 -24.55 16.04
C LEU A 239 9.19 -24.32 17.52
N GLU A 240 9.63 -23.21 18.10
CA GLU A 240 9.63 -22.98 19.54
C GLU A 240 8.25 -22.54 20.07
N ARG A 241 7.58 -21.60 19.37
CA ARG A 241 6.26 -21.09 19.81
C ARG A 241 5.13 -22.02 19.41
N TYR A 242 5.18 -22.56 18.20
CA TYR A 242 4.07 -23.33 17.62
C TYR A 242 4.27 -24.84 17.61
N GLY A 243 5.47 -25.34 17.94
CA GLY A 243 5.74 -26.79 18.04
C GLY A 243 5.65 -27.52 16.69
N ILE A 244 5.91 -26.82 15.58
CA ILE A 244 5.82 -27.42 14.24
C ILE A 244 7.08 -28.23 13.97
N GLU A 245 7.03 -29.56 14.07
CA GLU A 245 8.22 -30.42 13.93
C GLU A 245 8.69 -30.62 12.47
N ASP A 246 7.77 -30.69 11.51
CA ASP A 246 8.13 -30.86 10.10
C ASP A 246 8.67 -29.55 9.50
N ALA A 247 9.97 -29.54 9.18
CA ALA A 247 10.67 -28.41 8.57
C ALA A 247 10.06 -27.94 7.26
N LYS A 248 9.28 -28.79 6.55
CA LYS A 248 8.54 -28.39 5.36
C LYS A 248 7.57 -27.24 5.63
N TYR A 249 6.90 -27.25 6.79
CA TYR A 249 5.91 -26.25 7.17
C TYR A 249 6.50 -24.98 7.79
N ARG A 250 7.79 -25.01 8.17
CA ARG A 250 8.50 -23.86 8.74
C ARG A 250 9.28 -23.02 7.72
N ARG A 251 9.20 -23.37 6.43
CA ARG A 251 9.92 -22.63 5.38
C ARG A 251 9.38 -21.22 5.23
N PHE A 252 10.27 -20.24 5.35
CA PHE A 252 9.95 -18.86 5.00
C PHE A 252 9.81 -18.72 3.47
N ARG A 253 8.57 -18.54 3.00
CA ARG A 253 8.24 -18.40 1.58
C ARG A 253 7.79 -16.97 1.32
N TYR A 254 8.51 -16.25 0.46
CA TYR A 254 8.18 -14.87 0.18
C TYR A 254 8.22 -14.51 -1.30
N GLY A 255 7.34 -13.59 -1.67
CA GLY A 255 7.51 -12.72 -2.83
C GLY A 255 8.08 -11.38 -2.41
N VAL A 256 8.63 -10.64 -3.36
CA VAL A 256 9.23 -9.32 -3.11
C VAL A 256 8.82 -8.34 -4.19
N GLN A 257 8.58 -7.10 -3.78
CA GLN A 257 8.74 -5.94 -4.65
C GLN A 257 9.88 -5.10 -4.10
N VAL A 258 10.79 -4.71 -4.98
CA VAL A 258 11.88 -3.81 -4.61
C VAL A 258 11.35 -2.41 -4.29
N ASN A 259 12.08 -1.67 -3.46
CA ASN A 259 11.59 -0.45 -2.82
C ASN A 259 11.22 0.63 -3.83
N SER A 260 9.95 1.03 -3.87
CA SER A 260 9.49 2.10 -4.77
C SER A 260 9.78 3.48 -4.18
N LEU A 261 9.74 3.63 -2.84
CA LEU A 261 10.04 4.89 -2.14
C LEU A 261 11.45 5.41 -2.42
N GLY A 262 12.38 4.53 -2.78
CA GLY A 262 13.76 4.87 -3.10
C GLY A 262 13.97 5.39 -4.52
N LEU A 263 12.94 5.29 -5.37
CA LEU A 263 12.99 5.73 -6.76
C LEU A 263 12.74 7.24 -6.85
N THR A 264 13.43 7.90 -7.78
CA THR A 264 13.46 9.37 -7.84
C THR A 264 12.77 9.88 -9.10
N GLU A 265 12.01 10.98 -8.95
CA GLU A 265 11.50 11.75 -10.08
C GLU A 265 12.65 12.50 -10.80
N PRO A 266 13.60 13.17 -10.10
CA PRO A 266 14.80 13.69 -10.72
C PRO A 266 15.72 12.58 -11.24
N GLN A 267 16.26 12.76 -12.45
CA GLN A 267 17.13 11.79 -13.14
C GLN A 267 16.59 10.33 -13.07
N PRO A 268 15.36 10.09 -13.54
CA PRO A 268 14.65 8.83 -13.30
C PRO A 268 15.31 7.62 -13.98
N GLU A 269 16.13 7.82 -15.00
CA GLU A 269 16.96 6.75 -15.59
C GLU A 269 17.85 6.03 -14.57
N ASN A 270 18.26 6.71 -13.49
CA ASN A 270 19.03 6.10 -12.41
C ASN A 270 18.26 4.99 -11.67
N ASN A 271 16.93 5.00 -11.74
CA ASN A 271 16.07 3.99 -11.11
C ASN A 271 16.31 2.59 -11.68
N VAL A 272 16.72 2.47 -12.95
CA VAL A 272 17.09 1.17 -13.56
C VAL A 272 18.18 0.47 -12.74
N TYR A 273 19.21 1.21 -12.33
CA TYR A 273 20.31 0.67 -11.54
C TYR A 273 19.90 0.37 -10.11
N ARG A 274 19.05 1.22 -9.51
CA ARG A 274 18.51 1.00 -8.16
C ARG A 274 17.73 -0.31 -8.10
N ILE A 275 16.77 -0.47 -9.00
CA ILE A 275 15.93 -1.67 -9.13
C ILE A 275 16.78 -2.93 -9.31
N LEU A 276 17.82 -2.87 -10.15
CA LEU A 276 18.72 -4.01 -10.37
C LEU A 276 19.47 -4.39 -9.08
N LEU A 277 20.05 -3.41 -8.38
CA LEU A 277 20.79 -3.65 -7.13
C LEU A 277 19.88 -4.19 -6.02
N GLU A 278 18.67 -3.67 -5.93
CA GLU A 278 17.65 -4.14 -4.97
C GLU A 278 17.20 -5.57 -5.30
N MET A 279 17.01 -5.90 -6.59
CA MET A 279 16.70 -7.26 -7.02
C MET A 279 17.82 -8.24 -6.62
N LEU A 280 19.09 -7.85 -6.81
CA LEU A 280 20.22 -8.71 -6.45
C LEU A 280 20.26 -9.04 -4.95
N ALA A 281 19.81 -8.13 -4.08
CA ALA A 281 19.81 -8.36 -2.63
C ALA A 281 18.93 -9.56 -2.22
N VAL A 282 17.90 -9.87 -3.01
CA VAL A 282 16.90 -10.91 -2.72
C VAL A 282 16.99 -12.14 -3.61
N THR A 283 17.85 -12.12 -4.64
CA THR A 283 18.06 -13.26 -5.55
C THR A 283 19.37 -14.00 -5.32
N LEU A 284 20.41 -13.34 -4.81
CA LEU A 284 21.75 -13.91 -4.76
C LEU A 284 21.93 -14.99 -3.67
N SER A 285 21.39 -14.78 -2.46
CA SER A 285 21.48 -15.78 -1.38
C SER A 285 20.49 -16.90 -1.63
N LYS A 286 20.97 -18.09 -2.02
CA LYS A 286 20.15 -19.30 -2.20
C LYS A 286 19.33 -19.67 -0.96
N LYS A 287 19.92 -19.57 0.25
CA LYS A 287 19.27 -19.84 1.55
C LYS A 287 18.01 -19.00 1.73
N ALA A 288 18.04 -17.75 1.26
CA ALA A 288 16.98 -16.78 1.42
C ALA A 288 16.43 -16.25 0.09
N ARG A 289 16.54 -17.01 -1.01
CA ARG A 289 16.16 -16.52 -2.34
C ARG A 289 14.64 -16.33 -2.47
N ALA A 290 14.23 -15.21 -3.04
CA ALA A 290 12.83 -14.91 -3.32
C ALA A 290 12.17 -16.01 -4.19
N ARG A 291 10.89 -16.29 -3.94
CA ARG A 291 10.09 -17.25 -4.71
C ARG A 291 9.30 -16.59 -5.84
N ALA A 292 9.02 -15.31 -5.70
CA ALA A 292 8.43 -14.48 -6.73
C ALA A 292 9.07 -13.09 -6.66
N VAL A 293 9.42 -12.52 -7.80
CA VAL A 293 9.98 -11.16 -7.87
C VAL A 293 9.06 -10.33 -8.75
N GLN A 294 8.69 -9.17 -8.20
CA GLN A 294 7.95 -8.12 -8.87
C GLN A 294 8.84 -6.88 -8.88
N LEU A 295 9.02 -6.25 -10.03
CA LEU A 295 9.84 -5.05 -10.15
C LEU A 295 8.96 -3.88 -10.57
N PRO A 296 9.11 -2.70 -9.95
CA PRO A 296 8.51 -1.46 -10.45
C PRO A 296 9.15 -1.10 -11.79
N ALA A 297 8.56 -0.12 -12.47
CA ALA A 297 9.17 0.47 -13.65
C ALA A 297 10.16 1.58 -13.25
N TRP A 298 11.09 1.91 -14.15
CA TRP A 298 12.06 2.98 -13.90
C TRP A 298 11.41 4.37 -13.73
N ASN A 299 10.20 4.56 -14.28
CA ASN A 299 9.42 5.80 -14.22
C ASN A 299 8.31 5.77 -13.14
N GLU A 300 8.34 4.83 -12.19
CA GLU A 300 7.33 4.70 -11.11
C GLU A 300 7.09 6.02 -10.35
N ALA A 301 8.15 6.78 -10.07
CA ALA A 301 8.06 8.06 -9.37
C ALA A 301 7.40 9.19 -10.19
N LEU A 302 7.20 8.98 -11.50
CA LEU A 302 6.56 9.94 -12.40
C LEU A 302 5.07 9.64 -12.57
N GLY A 303 4.67 8.36 -12.52
CA GLY A 303 3.30 7.92 -12.68
C GLY A 303 3.21 6.49 -13.22
N LEU A 304 2.07 6.13 -13.80
CA LEU A 304 1.82 4.77 -14.28
C LEU A 304 2.73 4.40 -15.46
N PRO A 305 3.33 3.18 -15.44
CA PRO A 305 4.25 2.75 -16.48
C PRO A 305 3.54 2.39 -17.78
N ARG A 306 4.21 2.62 -18.90
CA ARG A 306 3.77 2.14 -20.21
C ARG A 306 4.10 0.65 -20.37
N PRO A 307 3.46 -0.07 -21.31
CA PRO A 307 3.80 -1.46 -21.58
C PRO A 307 5.29 -1.72 -21.89
N TRP A 308 5.97 -0.75 -22.51
CA TRP A 308 7.41 -0.84 -22.77
C TRP A 308 8.25 -0.76 -21.48
N ASP A 309 7.87 0.11 -20.53
CA ASP A 309 8.57 0.26 -19.26
C ASP A 309 8.45 -1.02 -18.42
N GLN A 310 7.25 -1.64 -18.39
CA GLN A 310 7.03 -2.93 -17.74
C GLN A 310 7.85 -4.06 -18.36
N GLN A 311 7.95 -4.08 -19.69
CA GLN A 311 8.76 -5.06 -20.40
C GLN A 311 10.24 -4.92 -20.05
N TRP A 312 10.74 -3.70 -19.87
CA TRP A 312 12.12 -3.46 -19.46
C TRP A 312 12.43 -4.10 -18.10
N SER A 313 11.56 -3.89 -17.10
CA SER A 313 11.70 -4.55 -15.79
C SER A 313 11.62 -6.07 -15.88
N LEU A 314 10.75 -6.63 -16.74
CA LEU A 314 10.70 -8.07 -16.99
C LEU A 314 12.03 -8.62 -17.55
N ARG A 315 12.68 -7.88 -18.46
CA ARG A 315 13.97 -8.30 -19.05
C ARG A 315 15.09 -8.37 -18.00
N MET A 316 15.09 -7.50 -16.99
CA MET A 316 16.08 -7.57 -15.90
C MET A 316 16.04 -8.94 -15.20
N GLN A 317 14.82 -9.45 -14.91
CA GLN A 317 14.66 -10.75 -14.27
C GLN A 317 15.09 -11.90 -15.17
N GLN A 318 14.71 -11.85 -16.46
CA GLN A 318 15.01 -12.91 -17.42
C GLN A 318 16.51 -13.01 -17.71
N ILE A 319 17.20 -11.88 -17.88
CA ILE A 319 18.66 -11.84 -18.05
C ILE A 319 19.33 -12.48 -16.84
N LEU A 320 18.97 -12.04 -15.62
CA LEU A 320 19.56 -12.60 -14.41
C LEU A 320 19.32 -14.12 -14.29
N ALA A 321 18.10 -14.59 -14.58
CA ALA A 321 17.73 -15.99 -14.41
C ALA A 321 18.28 -16.92 -15.51
N TYR A 322 18.38 -16.45 -16.76
CA TYR A 322 18.65 -17.31 -17.91
C TYR A 322 20.03 -17.12 -18.54
N GLU A 323 20.62 -15.93 -18.44
CA GLU A 323 21.93 -15.65 -19.03
C GLU A 323 23.09 -15.82 -18.04
N THR A 324 22.81 -15.84 -16.74
CA THR A 324 23.82 -16.09 -15.69
C THR A 324 23.80 -17.54 -15.19
N ASP A 325 24.88 -17.92 -14.51
CA ASP A 325 25.06 -19.21 -13.82
C ASP A 325 24.54 -19.20 -12.36
N LEU A 326 23.87 -18.13 -11.92
CA LEU A 326 23.40 -17.95 -10.53
C LEU A 326 22.61 -19.16 -9.98
N LEU A 327 21.80 -19.80 -10.81
CA LEU A 327 20.94 -20.92 -10.43
C LEU A 327 21.66 -22.29 -10.43
N GLU A 328 22.95 -22.31 -10.71
CA GLU A 328 23.79 -23.51 -10.82
C GLU A 328 24.67 -23.73 -9.57
N TYR A 329 24.80 -22.69 -8.73
CA TYR A 329 25.63 -22.68 -7.52
C TYR A 329 24.83 -22.76 -6.22
N GLY A 330 25.55 -23.10 -5.14
CA GLY A 330 25.06 -23.05 -3.76
C GLY A 330 24.84 -21.61 -3.27
N ASP A 331 24.62 -21.44 -1.97
CA ASP A 331 24.58 -20.09 -1.39
C ASP A 331 25.99 -19.48 -1.35
N LEU A 332 26.16 -18.29 -1.92
CA LEU A 332 27.45 -17.62 -2.02
C LEU A 332 27.91 -16.94 -0.71
N PHE A 333 27.03 -16.86 0.30
CA PHE A 333 27.24 -16.10 1.53
C PHE A 333 27.36 -16.99 2.77
N ASP A 334 27.27 -18.31 2.63
CA ASP A 334 27.49 -19.24 3.72
C ASP A 334 28.97 -19.19 4.18
N GLY A 335 29.18 -19.13 5.50
CA GLY A 335 30.52 -19.03 6.10
C GLY A 335 31.19 -17.66 5.97
N ASN A 336 30.46 -16.62 5.55
CA ASN A 336 30.99 -15.25 5.50
C ASN A 336 30.81 -14.53 6.85
N PRO A 337 31.89 -14.18 7.58
CA PRO A 337 31.79 -13.62 8.93
C PRO A 337 31.05 -12.28 9.00
N ALA A 338 31.17 -11.44 7.96
CA ALA A 338 30.50 -10.14 7.92
C ALA A 338 28.98 -10.29 7.75
N ILE A 339 28.56 -11.27 6.94
CA ILE A 339 27.14 -11.60 6.76
C ILE A 339 26.58 -12.20 8.03
N GLU A 340 27.26 -13.18 8.63
CA GLU A 340 26.82 -13.82 9.88
C GLU A 340 26.66 -12.81 11.02
N ALA A 341 27.63 -11.91 11.21
CA ALA A 341 27.55 -10.87 12.23
C ALA A 341 26.38 -9.89 11.97
N LYS A 342 26.17 -9.48 10.72
CA LYS A 342 25.06 -8.56 10.39
C LYS A 342 23.70 -9.24 10.53
N VAL A 343 23.57 -10.52 10.17
CA VAL A 343 22.35 -11.31 10.38
C VAL A 343 22.06 -11.43 11.87
N ALA A 344 23.05 -11.78 12.70
CA ALA A 344 22.88 -11.88 14.14
C ALA A 344 22.40 -10.56 14.76
N ALA A 345 23.02 -9.44 14.40
CA ALA A 345 22.61 -8.12 14.88
C ALA A 345 21.16 -7.76 14.50
N LEU A 346 20.74 -8.08 13.27
CA LEU A 346 19.35 -7.89 12.83
C LEU A 346 18.38 -8.78 13.61
N LYS A 347 18.75 -10.04 13.87
CA LYS A 347 17.94 -10.95 14.69
C LYS A 347 17.76 -10.44 16.11
N ASP A 348 18.82 -9.95 16.74
CA ASP A 348 18.76 -9.45 18.12
C ASP A 348 17.86 -8.21 18.23
N GLY A 349 17.98 -7.26 17.29
CA GLY A 349 17.10 -6.11 17.22
C GLY A 349 15.63 -6.50 16.99
N ALA A 350 15.37 -7.42 16.07
CA ALA A 350 14.02 -7.91 15.79
C ALA A 350 13.40 -8.64 17.00
N ARG A 351 14.17 -9.45 17.73
CA ARG A 351 13.70 -10.12 18.96
C ARG A 351 13.38 -9.13 20.07
N ALA A 352 14.19 -8.09 20.25
CA ALA A 352 13.93 -7.06 21.25
C ALA A 352 12.62 -6.31 20.96
N GLU A 353 12.39 -5.92 19.70
CA GLU A 353 11.16 -5.26 19.27
C GLU A 353 9.94 -6.20 19.38
N LEU A 354 10.08 -7.48 19.00
CA LEU A 354 9.04 -8.50 19.19
C LEU A 354 8.66 -8.66 20.67
N ALA A 355 9.64 -8.74 21.57
CA ALA A 355 9.39 -8.85 23.01
C ALA A 355 8.64 -7.64 23.57
N GLN A 356 8.92 -6.43 23.04
CA GLN A 356 8.17 -5.23 23.40
C GLN A 356 6.72 -5.30 22.93
N ILE A 357 6.47 -5.75 21.69
CA ILE A 357 5.11 -5.93 21.16
C ILE A 357 4.34 -6.97 21.97
N ASP A 358 4.98 -8.09 22.33
CA ASP A 358 4.38 -9.12 23.19
C ASP A 358 4.02 -8.57 24.57
N ALA A 359 4.89 -7.74 25.18
CA ALA A 359 4.61 -7.08 26.46
C ALA A 359 3.41 -6.11 26.40
N MET A 360 3.08 -5.60 25.22
CA MET A 360 1.91 -4.76 24.97
C MET A 360 0.63 -5.57 24.68
N GLY A 361 0.69 -6.89 24.66
CA GLY A 361 -0.44 -7.76 24.34
C GLY A 361 -0.52 -8.20 22.87
N GLY A 362 0.56 -8.04 22.11
CA GLY A 362 0.67 -8.48 20.72
C GLY A 362 0.32 -7.41 19.69
N ALA A 363 0.44 -7.76 18.40
CA ALA A 363 0.39 -6.81 17.30
C ALA A 363 -0.91 -5.98 17.23
N ILE A 364 -2.06 -6.56 17.60
CA ILE A 364 -3.37 -5.87 17.55
C ILE A 364 -3.44 -4.73 18.58
N GLU A 365 -2.95 -4.96 19.80
CA GLU A 365 -2.96 -3.96 20.87
C GLU A 365 -1.82 -2.94 20.69
N ALA A 366 -0.75 -3.32 19.98
CA ALA A 366 0.42 -2.46 19.73
C ALA A 366 0.32 -1.59 18.46
N ILE A 367 -0.83 -1.51 17.77
CA ILE A 367 -0.96 -0.79 16.48
C ILE A 367 -0.52 0.68 16.59
N GLU A 368 -0.96 1.40 17.63
CA GLU A 368 -0.61 2.81 17.81
C GLU A 368 0.89 3.01 18.00
N TYR A 369 1.52 2.16 18.82
CA TYR A 369 2.96 2.16 19.03
C TYR A 369 3.72 1.84 17.74
N MET A 370 3.37 0.76 17.04
CA MET A 370 4.01 0.42 15.77
C MET A 370 3.89 1.57 14.77
N LYS A 371 2.72 2.21 14.68
CA LYS A 371 2.51 3.36 13.78
C LYS A 371 3.40 4.54 14.16
N SER A 372 3.49 4.91 15.44
CA SER A 372 4.34 6.04 15.85
C SER A 372 5.81 5.77 15.56
N ARG A 373 6.29 4.54 15.78
CA ARG A 373 7.67 4.13 15.48
C ARG A 373 8.01 4.22 14.00
N LEU A 374 7.06 3.94 13.10
CA LEU A 374 7.23 4.14 11.66
C LEU A 374 7.36 5.62 11.31
N VAL A 375 6.48 6.47 11.86
CA VAL A 375 6.51 7.92 11.62
C VAL A 375 7.84 8.53 12.10
N GLU A 376 8.30 8.13 13.29
CA GLU A 376 9.60 8.53 13.86
C GLU A 376 10.77 8.10 12.97
N ALA A 377 10.80 6.84 12.56
CA ALA A 377 11.88 6.31 11.72
C ALA A 377 11.90 6.97 10.33
N ASN A 378 10.74 7.26 9.75
CA ASN A 378 10.67 8.01 8.50
C ASN A 378 11.14 9.46 8.66
N ALA A 379 10.77 10.13 9.75
CA ALA A 379 11.23 11.49 10.04
C ALA A 379 12.76 11.54 10.19
N ASP A 380 13.35 10.56 10.88
CA ASP A 380 14.80 10.43 10.99
C ASP A 380 15.46 10.19 9.63
N ARG A 381 14.86 9.35 8.78
CA ARG A 381 15.34 9.10 7.42
C ARG A 381 15.32 10.37 6.57
N ILE A 382 14.21 11.11 6.58
CA ILE A 382 14.08 12.35 5.81
C ILE A 382 15.06 13.41 6.31
N GLY A 383 15.19 13.59 7.64
CA GLY A 383 16.16 14.52 8.22
C GLY A 383 17.60 14.24 7.78
N ARG A 384 18.01 12.96 7.70
CA ARG A 384 19.33 12.57 7.16
C ARG A 384 19.49 12.85 5.67
N ILE A 385 18.43 12.78 4.87
CA ILE A 385 18.46 13.10 3.44
C ILE A 385 18.58 14.62 3.25
N GLU A 386 17.77 15.41 3.97
CA GLU A 386 17.82 16.88 3.97
C GLU A 386 19.19 17.39 4.42
N GLY A 387 19.74 16.82 5.51
CA GLY A 387 21.07 17.16 6.01
C GLY A 387 22.23 16.64 5.16
N GLY A 388 21.96 15.87 4.10
CA GLY A 388 22.99 15.33 3.20
C GLY A 388 23.85 14.19 3.76
N GLU A 389 23.51 13.67 4.95
CA GLU A 389 24.13 12.47 5.54
C GLU A 389 23.80 11.23 4.71
N THR A 390 22.53 11.10 4.30
CA THR A 390 22.10 10.09 3.34
C THR A 390 22.11 10.68 1.93
N VAL A 391 23.04 10.22 1.10
CA VAL A 391 23.17 10.67 -0.29
C VAL A 391 22.11 10.04 -1.17
N VAL A 392 21.39 10.87 -1.93
CA VAL A 392 20.47 10.46 -2.99
C VAL A 392 20.92 11.12 -4.29
N VAL A 393 21.58 10.32 -5.13
CA VAL A 393 22.14 10.76 -6.43
C VAL A 393 21.04 11.32 -7.32
N GLY A 394 21.26 12.52 -7.86
CA GLY A 394 20.29 13.25 -8.69
C GLY A 394 19.29 14.08 -7.91
N VAL A 395 19.24 13.97 -6.57
CA VAL A 395 18.32 14.72 -5.70
C VAL A 395 19.08 15.72 -4.82
N ASN A 396 19.90 15.23 -3.89
CA ASN A 396 20.66 16.10 -2.97
C ASN A 396 22.16 16.20 -3.32
N ARG A 397 22.64 15.35 -4.24
CA ARG A 397 24.02 15.36 -4.74
C ARG A 397 24.05 14.94 -6.20
N PHE A 398 24.98 15.52 -6.97
CA PHE A 398 25.09 15.29 -8.42
C PHE A 398 23.81 15.68 -9.19
N THR A 399 23.30 16.88 -8.92
CA THR A 399 22.00 17.35 -9.43
C THR A 399 22.04 17.82 -10.89
N SER A 400 23.18 18.34 -11.36
CA SER A 400 23.36 18.73 -12.75
C SER A 400 23.44 17.51 -13.69
N THR A 401 22.68 17.53 -14.79
CA THR A 401 22.64 16.48 -15.81
C THR A 401 22.34 17.03 -17.20
N GLU A 402 22.59 16.24 -18.24
CA GLU A 402 22.13 16.51 -19.60
C GLU A 402 20.64 16.14 -19.77
N PRO A 403 19.90 16.74 -20.71
CA PRO A 403 18.50 16.38 -20.97
C PRO A 403 18.33 14.90 -21.32
N SER A 404 17.47 14.19 -20.60
CA SER A 404 17.22 12.76 -20.80
C SER A 404 16.25 12.53 -21.98
N PRO A 405 16.64 11.80 -23.04
CA PRO A 405 15.74 11.50 -24.17
C PRO A 405 14.57 10.59 -23.78
N LEU A 406 14.64 9.91 -22.63
CA LEU A 406 13.57 9.05 -22.13
C LEU A 406 12.41 9.82 -21.52
N THR A 407 12.65 11.07 -21.11
CA THR A 407 11.65 11.95 -20.48
C THR A 407 11.19 13.08 -21.38
N ALA A 408 11.89 13.33 -22.49
CA ALA A 408 11.55 14.34 -23.47
C ALA A 408 10.47 13.85 -24.45
N GLY A 409 9.21 14.25 -24.24
CA GLY A 409 8.11 14.06 -25.20
C GLY A 409 6.71 13.93 -24.59
N ASN A 410 5.68 14.24 -25.37
CA ASN A 410 4.29 14.01 -24.98
C ASN A 410 4.01 12.50 -24.86
N GLY A 411 3.36 12.05 -23.77
CA GLY A 411 3.03 10.64 -23.54
C GLY A 411 4.09 9.83 -22.78
N ALA A 412 4.97 10.47 -22.01
CA ALA A 412 5.96 9.79 -21.16
C ALA A 412 5.34 9.00 -19.99
N ILE A 413 4.11 9.36 -19.59
CA ILE A 413 3.35 8.75 -18.50
C ILE A 413 1.97 8.36 -19.03
N MET A 414 1.43 7.23 -18.56
CA MET A 414 0.08 6.81 -18.90
C MET A 414 -0.95 7.58 -18.06
N VAL A 415 -1.96 8.15 -18.72
CA VAL A 415 -3.10 8.81 -18.09
C VAL A 415 -4.33 7.93 -18.26
N VAL A 416 -5.11 7.78 -17.19
CA VAL A 416 -6.36 7.01 -17.24
C VAL A 416 -7.46 7.85 -17.88
N ASP A 417 -8.24 7.22 -18.77
CA ASP A 417 -9.34 7.84 -19.49
C ASP A 417 -10.48 8.28 -18.54
N GLU A 418 -10.90 9.55 -18.64
CA GLU A 418 -12.00 10.12 -17.86
C GLU A 418 -13.35 9.46 -18.19
N GLU A 419 -13.52 8.93 -19.41
CA GLU A 419 -14.74 8.23 -19.81
C GLU A 419 -14.89 6.87 -19.11
N ALA A 420 -13.78 6.26 -18.66
CA ALA A 420 -13.79 4.94 -18.03
C ALA A 420 -14.59 4.91 -16.71
N GLU A 421 -14.56 5.99 -15.92
CA GLU A 421 -15.35 6.10 -14.69
C GLU A 421 -16.85 6.18 -15.01
N ALA A 422 -17.23 7.02 -15.97
CA ALA A 422 -18.63 7.18 -16.37
C ALA A 422 -19.21 5.88 -16.96
N ASP A 423 -18.44 5.19 -17.79
CA ASP A 423 -18.76 3.90 -18.36
C ASP A 423 -18.90 2.80 -17.29
N GLN A 424 -17.99 2.73 -16.33
CA GLN A 424 -18.10 1.80 -15.20
C GLN A 424 -19.36 2.03 -14.36
N ILE A 425 -19.68 3.30 -14.05
CA ILE A 425 -20.92 3.66 -13.33
C ILE A 425 -22.16 3.27 -14.16
N GLY A 426 -22.12 3.46 -15.48
CA GLY A 426 -23.18 3.05 -16.40
C GLY A 426 -23.43 1.54 -16.33
N ARG A 427 -22.38 0.72 -16.43
CA ARG A 427 -22.45 -0.74 -16.29
C ARG A 427 -23.00 -1.18 -14.95
N LEU A 428 -22.54 -0.57 -13.85
CA LEU A 428 -22.99 -0.88 -12.50
C LEU A 428 -24.50 -0.64 -12.32
N LYS A 429 -25.01 0.49 -12.83
CA LYS A 429 -26.45 0.80 -12.79
C LYS A 429 -27.27 -0.20 -13.61
N ALA A 430 -26.78 -0.58 -14.79
CA ALA A 430 -27.40 -1.60 -15.61
C ALA A 430 -27.43 -2.97 -14.89
N TRP A 431 -26.31 -3.34 -14.25
CA TRP A 431 -26.20 -4.57 -13.46
C TRP A 431 -27.26 -4.63 -12.36
N ARG A 432 -27.35 -3.61 -11.50
CA ARG A 432 -28.34 -3.53 -10.42
C ARG A 432 -29.79 -3.59 -10.93
N THR A 433 -30.06 -3.07 -12.13
CA THR A 433 -31.40 -3.11 -12.74
C THR A 433 -31.78 -4.50 -13.26
N SER A 434 -30.79 -5.30 -13.67
CA SER A 434 -31.01 -6.59 -14.34
C SER A 434 -31.02 -7.82 -13.41
N ARG A 435 -30.50 -7.68 -12.19
CA ARG A 435 -30.30 -8.80 -11.25
C ARG A 435 -31.58 -9.17 -10.49
N ASP A 436 -31.56 -10.34 -9.85
CA ASP A 436 -32.59 -10.75 -8.89
C ASP A 436 -32.35 -10.06 -7.54
N GLU A 437 -33.04 -8.94 -7.32
CA GLU A 437 -32.91 -8.14 -6.11
C GLU A 437 -33.29 -8.92 -4.83
N ALA A 438 -34.30 -9.80 -4.90
CA ALA A 438 -34.73 -10.57 -3.74
C ALA A 438 -33.66 -11.58 -3.31
N ALA A 439 -33.01 -12.23 -4.28
CA ALA A 439 -31.89 -13.13 -4.03
C ALA A 439 -30.68 -12.40 -3.42
N VAL A 440 -30.35 -11.20 -3.93
CA VAL A 440 -29.26 -10.36 -3.38
C VAL A 440 -29.53 -9.99 -1.93
N GLN A 441 -30.72 -9.45 -1.64
CA GLN A 441 -31.08 -9.03 -0.28
C GLN A 441 -31.07 -10.19 0.71
N ALA A 442 -31.55 -11.37 0.30
CA ALA A 442 -31.49 -12.58 1.13
C ALA A 442 -30.04 -13.01 1.42
N ALA A 443 -29.15 -12.95 0.42
CA ALA A 443 -27.76 -13.31 0.59
C ALA A 443 -26.99 -12.32 1.49
N LEU A 444 -27.23 -11.01 1.33
CA LEU A 444 -26.64 -9.97 2.19
C LEU A 444 -27.17 -10.04 3.63
N ALA A 445 -28.46 -10.34 3.83
CA ALA A 445 -29.02 -10.57 5.15
C ALA A 445 -28.35 -11.76 5.85
N ARG A 446 -28.08 -12.85 5.11
CA ARG A 446 -27.32 -13.98 5.63
C ARG A 446 -25.89 -13.60 5.97
N LEU A 447 -25.19 -12.85 5.11
CA LEU A 447 -23.84 -12.36 5.39
C LEU A 447 -23.79 -11.54 6.68
N ARG A 448 -24.77 -10.64 6.88
CA ARG A 448 -24.90 -9.87 8.12
C ARG A 448 -25.07 -10.76 9.35
N SER A 449 -25.95 -11.77 9.25
CA SER A 449 -26.21 -12.73 10.34
C SER A 449 -24.95 -13.54 10.67
N ASP A 450 -24.23 -14.03 9.66
CA ASP A 450 -23.00 -14.80 9.85
C ASP A 450 -21.88 -13.91 10.46
N ALA A 451 -21.75 -12.68 9.99
CA ALA A 451 -20.88 -11.66 10.55
C ALA A 451 -21.19 -11.39 12.04
N GLN A 452 -22.46 -11.26 12.43
CA GLN A 452 -22.84 -10.98 13.82
C GLN A 452 -22.74 -12.20 14.75
N SER A 453 -23.02 -13.40 14.25
CA SER A 453 -23.08 -14.64 15.06
C SER A 453 -21.73 -15.28 15.36
N GLY A 454 -20.69 -14.93 14.60
CA GLY A 454 -19.38 -15.60 14.71
C GLY A 454 -19.12 -16.65 13.62
N ALA A 455 -20.11 -16.95 12.78
CA ALA A 455 -19.95 -17.91 11.68
C ALA A 455 -18.94 -17.41 10.62
N ASN A 456 -18.35 -18.34 9.86
CA ASN A 456 -17.41 -18.01 8.81
C ASN A 456 -18.11 -17.20 7.70
N VAL A 457 -17.54 -16.06 7.32
CA VAL A 457 -18.14 -15.14 6.33
C VAL A 457 -18.04 -15.60 4.87
N MET A 458 -17.14 -16.53 4.55
CA MET A 458 -16.86 -16.95 3.16
C MET A 458 -18.07 -17.61 2.48
N PRO A 459 -18.77 -18.61 3.07
CA PRO A 459 -19.94 -19.22 2.43
C PRO A 459 -21.06 -18.23 2.11
N ALA A 460 -21.31 -17.25 2.98
CA ALA A 460 -22.31 -16.22 2.72
C ALA A 460 -21.83 -15.21 1.67
N SER A 461 -20.54 -14.86 1.67
CA SER A 461 -19.94 -13.96 0.67
C SER A 461 -19.96 -14.58 -0.74
N ILE A 462 -19.69 -15.88 -0.88
CA ILE A 462 -19.80 -16.61 -2.17
C ILE A 462 -21.25 -16.64 -2.64
N ALA A 463 -22.21 -16.88 -1.74
CA ALA A 463 -23.63 -16.84 -2.09
C ALA A 463 -24.06 -15.43 -2.57
N ALA A 464 -23.60 -14.37 -1.91
CA ALA A 464 -23.85 -12.99 -2.31
C ALA A 464 -23.21 -12.66 -3.68
N ALA A 465 -21.99 -13.13 -3.93
CA ALA A 465 -21.32 -12.98 -5.22
C ALA A 465 -22.13 -13.63 -6.36
N LYS A 466 -22.59 -14.87 -6.15
CA LYS A 466 -23.43 -15.61 -7.11
C LYS A 466 -24.80 -14.96 -7.34
N ALA A 467 -25.39 -14.38 -6.29
CA ALA A 467 -26.66 -13.65 -6.39
C ALA A 467 -26.54 -12.33 -7.15
N GLY A 468 -25.32 -11.79 -7.35
CA GLY A 468 -25.08 -10.53 -8.04
C GLY A 468 -25.04 -9.31 -7.12
N ALA A 469 -24.73 -9.50 -5.83
CA ALA A 469 -24.41 -8.41 -4.91
C ALA A 469 -23.18 -7.64 -5.40
N THR A 470 -23.09 -6.37 -5.02
CA THR A 470 -21.95 -5.52 -5.38
C THR A 470 -20.90 -5.43 -4.26
N THR A 471 -19.72 -4.92 -4.60
CA THR A 471 -18.62 -4.63 -3.68
C THR A 471 -19.03 -3.61 -2.63
N GLY A 472 -19.76 -2.58 -3.03
CA GLY A 472 -20.33 -1.58 -2.12
C GLY A 472 -21.36 -2.18 -1.17
N GLU A 473 -22.26 -3.03 -1.65
CA GLU A 473 -23.28 -3.69 -0.82
C GLU A 473 -22.67 -4.69 0.18
N TRP A 474 -21.68 -5.46 -0.25
CA TRP A 474 -20.90 -6.32 0.64
C TRP A 474 -20.16 -5.49 1.68
N GLY A 475 -19.48 -4.42 1.24
CA GLY A 475 -18.75 -3.51 2.12
C GLY A 475 -19.65 -2.85 3.14
N GLU A 476 -20.84 -2.39 2.73
CA GLU A 476 -21.82 -1.78 3.63
C GLU A 476 -22.38 -2.79 4.63
N THR A 477 -22.65 -4.02 4.19
CA THR A 477 -23.08 -5.10 5.10
C THR A 477 -22.05 -5.37 6.19
N VAL A 478 -20.76 -5.39 5.81
CA VAL A 478 -19.63 -5.57 6.72
C VAL A 478 -19.48 -4.38 7.67
N ARG A 479 -19.57 -3.13 7.17
CA ARG A 479 -19.58 -1.91 8.01
C ARG A 479 -20.73 -1.90 9.00
N SER A 480 -21.93 -2.27 8.56
CA SER A 480 -23.12 -2.36 9.39
C SER A 480 -23.03 -3.46 10.46
N ALA A 481 -22.24 -4.51 10.25
CA ALA A 481 -22.03 -5.58 11.21
C ALA A 481 -20.92 -5.29 12.24
N PHE A 482 -19.82 -4.65 11.81
CA PHE A 482 -18.60 -4.51 12.62
C PHE A 482 -18.22 -3.07 12.98
N GLY A 483 -18.91 -2.08 12.41
CA GLY A 483 -18.60 -0.66 12.56
C GLY A 483 -17.53 -0.16 11.59
N LEU A 484 -17.39 1.16 11.54
CA LEU A 484 -16.33 1.88 10.83
C LEU A 484 -15.16 2.17 11.75
N TYR A 485 -13.95 2.16 11.19
CA TYR A 485 -12.72 2.44 11.93
C TYR A 485 -11.95 3.61 11.30
N ARG A 486 -11.42 4.49 12.16
CA ARG A 486 -10.39 5.47 11.80
C ARG A 486 -9.10 5.04 12.51
N GLY A 487 -8.06 4.77 11.72
CA GLY A 487 -6.76 4.34 12.24
C GLY A 487 -5.96 5.48 12.85
N PRO A 488 -4.92 5.16 13.65
CA PRO A 488 -4.06 6.15 14.25
C PRO A 488 -3.24 6.88 13.18
N THR A 489 -3.03 8.18 13.37
CA THR A 489 -2.20 9.00 12.47
C THR A 489 -0.70 8.81 12.72
N GLY A 490 -0.30 8.35 13.92
CA GLY A 490 1.09 8.29 14.34
C GLY A 490 1.72 9.66 14.66
N VAL A 491 0.98 10.76 14.51
CA VAL A 491 1.47 12.11 14.78
C VAL A 491 1.00 12.54 16.16
N SER A 492 1.92 12.64 17.12
CA SER A 492 1.63 13.19 18.46
C SER A 492 1.26 14.67 18.38
N ARG A 493 0.31 15.10 19.23
CA ARG A 493 -0.02 16.52 19.43
C ARG A 493 1.05 17.26 20.26
N ALA A 494 1.85 16.54 21.04
CA ALA A 494 2.90 17.14 21.86
C ALA A 494 4.10 17.55 21.00
N VAL A 495 4.66 18.73 21.27
CA VAL A 495 5.84 19.25 20.58
C VAL A 495 7.03 18.32 20.81
N SER A 496 7.75 17.97 19.74
CA SER A 496 8.96 17.16 19.81
C SER A 496 10.13 17.95 20.41
N ASN A 497 11.07 17.26 21.05
CA ASN A 497 12.36 17.83 21.44
C ASN A 497 13.33 18.00 20.26
N ARG A 498 12.95 17.56 19.04
CA ARG A 498 13.77 17.60 17.83
C ARG A 498 13.59 18.92 17.08
N THR A 499 14.09 20.01 17.64
CA THR A 499 13.91 21.38 17.09
C THR A 499 15.15 21.97 16.43
N GLU A 500 16.24 21.21 16.31
CA GLU A 500 17.50 21.69 15.76
C GLU A 500 17.34 22.16 14.31
N GLY A 501 17.77 23.39 14.01
CA GLY A 501 17.68 23.99 12.68
C GLY A 501 16.28 24.52 12.32
N LEU A 502 15.35 24.56 13.28
CA LEU A 502 13.99 25.10 13.10
C LEU A 502 13.82 26.52 13.68
N GLU A 503 14.85 27.07 14.34
CA GLU A 503 14.78 28.34 15.06
C GLU A 503 14.25 29.49 14.18
N PRO A 504 14.74 29.70 12.95
CA PRO A 504 14.23 30.78 12.09
C PRO A 504 12.74 30.61 11.74
N ILE A 505 12.28 29.37 11.57
CA ILE A 505 10.89 29.06 11.23
C ILE A 505 9.99 29.30 12.44
N ARG A 506 10.45 28.90 13.63
CA ARG A 506 9.73 29.12 14.89
C ARG A 506 9.55 30.61 15.17
N GLU A 507 10.59 31.41 14.97
CA GLU A 507 10.52 32.87 15.08
C GLU A 507 9.50 33.47 14.09
N ALA A 508 9.49 33.00 12.84
CA ALA A 508 8.52 33.44 11.84
C ALA A 508 7.08 33.05 12.20
N VAL A 509 6.85 31.83 12.69
CA VAL A 509 5.56 31.36 13.21
C VAL A 509 5.11 32.23 14.39
N ASP A 510 6.01 32.57 15.31
CA ASP A 510 5.71 33.42 16.47
C ASP A 510 5.33 34.85 16.04
N ALA A 511 6.04 35.42 15.06
CA ALA A 511 5.76 36.75 14.52
C ALA A 511 4.41 36.82 13.79
N VAL A 512 4.08 35.80 12.98
CA VAL A 512 2.75 35.69 12.33
C VAL A 512 1.66 35.46 13.38
N SER A 513 1.87 34.55 14.33
CA SER A 513 0.90 34.25 15.40
C SER A 513 0.58 35.49 16.25
N SER A 514 1.58 36.31 16.55
CA SER A 514 1.40 37.56 17.30
C SER A 514 0.49 38.54 16.57
N ARG A 515 0.57 38.61 15.24
CA ARG A 515 -0.30 39.47 14.41
C ARG A 515 -1.71 38.90 14.24
N LEU A 516 -1.84 37.58 14.17
CA LEU A 516 -3.13 36.89 14.11
C LEU A 516 -3.88 36.92 15.45
N GLY A 517 -3.20 37.26 16.55
CA GLY A 517 -3.75 37.24 17.91
C GLY A 517 -3.94 35.83 18.49
N ARG A 518 -3.50 34.79 17.75
CA ARG A 518 -3.53 33.39 18.15
C ARG A 518 -2.49 32.60 17.34
N ARG A 519 -2.23 31.36 17.76
CA ARG A 519 -1.26 30.50 17.06
C ARG A 519 -1.66 30.29 15.60
N LEU A 520 -0.68 30.34 14.69
CA LEU A 520 -0.85 29.94 13.30
C LEU A 520 -1.40 28.50 13.25
N LYS A 521 -2.52 28.33 12.55
CA LYS A 521 -3.33 27.10 12.52
C LYS A 521 -3.26 26.48 11.14
N PHE A 522 -2.70 25.28 11.06
CA PHE A 522 -2.53 24.54 9.82
C PHE A 522 -3.35 23.25 9.84
N LEU A 523 -4.36 23.17 8.97
CA LEU A 523 -5.17 21.98 8.77
C LEU A 523 -4.57 21.14 7.64
N VAL A 524 -4.19 19.91 7.94
CA VAL A 524 -3.74 18.93 6.94
C VAL A 524 -4.88 17.95 6.66
N GLY A 525 -5.27 17.83 5.39
CA GLY A 525 -6.34 16.95 4.93
C GLY A 525 -5.88 15.99 3.83
N LYS A 526 -6.52 14.81 3.79
CA LYS A 526 -6.38 13.85 2.69
C LYS A 526 -7.75 13.52 2.11
N PRO A 527 -8.16 14.21 1.03
CA PRO A 527 -9.45 13.99 0.41
C PRO A 527 -9.49 12.67 -0.37
N GLY A 528 -10.67 12.07 -0.50
CA GLY A 528 -10.89 10.87 -1.33
C GLY A 528 -10.37 9.59 -0.68
N LEU A 529 -10.14 8.53 -1.46
CA LEU A 529 -9.76 7.21 -0.91
C LEU A 529 -8.26 7.00 -0.76
N ASP A 530 -7.44 8.00 -1.07
CA ASP A 530 -5.98 7.91 -1.01
C ASP A 530 -5.46 7.63 0.41
N GLY A 531 -4.91 6.42 0.59
CA GLY A 531 -4.33 5.94 1.85
C GLY A 531 -2.88 6.34 2.07
N HIS A 532 -2.19 6.97 1.11
CA HIS A 532 -0.77 7.32 1.24
C HIS A 532 -0.54 8.49 2.21
N SER A 533 -0.36 8.20 3.50
CA SER A 533 -0.32 9.22 4.54
C SER A 533 1.09 9.72 4.89
N ASN A 534 2.16 9.03 4.46
CA ASN A 534 3.54 9.34 4.89
C ASN A 534 3.91 10.82 4.68
N GLY A 535 3.65 11.38 3.49
CA GLY A 535 3.95 12.79 3.21
C GLY A 535 3.17 13.76 4.11
N ALA A 536 1.86 13.51 4.29
CA ALA A 536 1.01 14.30 5.18
C ALA A 536 1.46 14.22 6.64
N GLU A 537 1.86 13.03 7.10
CA GLU A 537 2.37 12.80 8.46
C GLU A 537 3.69 13.54 8.69
N GLN A 538 4.61 13.54 7.72
CA GLN A 538 5.87 14.29 7.81
C GLN A 538 5.64 15.80 7.82
N ILE A 539 4.73 16.30 6.98
CA ILE A 539 4.34 17.71 6.95
C ILE A 539 3.68 18.13 8.27
N ALA A 540 2.75 17.32 8.80
CA ALA A 540 2.08 17.59 10.07
C ALA A 540 3.08 17.54 11.25
N ALA A 541 3.97 16.56 11.28
CA ALA A 541 5.01 16.44 12.31
C ALA A 541 5.99 17.61 12.26
N ARG A 542 6.46 18.01 11.07
CA ARG A 542 7.36 19.16 10.90
C ARG A 542 6.69 20.47 11.27
N ALA A 543 5.45 20.71 10.82
CA ALA A 543 4.69 21.91 11.15
C ALA A 543 4.49 22.07 12.67
N ARG A 544 4.19 20.96 13.37
CA ARG A 544 4.14 20.91 14.84
C ARG A 544 5.47 21.31 15.47
N ASP A 545 6.58 20.78 14.97
CA ASP A 545 7.91 21.01 15.54
C ASP A 545 8.42 22.44 15.25
N CYS A 546 7.98 23.05 14.16
CA CYS A 546 8.08 24.49 13.88
C CYS A 546 7.15 25.34 14.76
N GLY A 547 6.29 24.70 15.56
CA GLY A 547 5.42 25.33 16.53
C GLY A 547 4.06 25.75 15.98
N MET A 548 3.61 25.32 14.79
CA MET A 548 2.23 25.61 14.36
C MET A 548 1.22 24.83 15.22
N ASP A 549 0.00 25.38 15.39
CA ASP A 549 -1.14 24.59 15.84
C ASP A 549 -1.63 23.74 14.66
N ILE A 550 -1.56 22.41 14.77
CA ILE A 550 -1.85 21.49 13.66
C ILE A 550 -3.10 20.68 13.94
N THR A 551 -3.92 20.52 12.90
CA THR A 551 -5.02 19.55 12.88
C THR A 551 -4.77 18.57 11.74
N TYR A 552 -4.70 17.28 12.06
CA TYR A 552 -4.61 16.19 11.09
C TYR A 552 -5.48 15.02 11.58
N GLU A 553 -6.57 14.76 10.87
CA GLU A 553 -7.55 13.71 11.23
C GLU A 553 -7.30 12.36 10.53
N GLY A 554 -6.24 12.27 9.73
CA GLY A 554 -5.90 11.06 8.98
C GLY A 554 -6.42 11.08 7.54
N ILE A 555 -6.80 9.90 7.07
CA ILE A 555 -7.15 9.61 5.66
C ILE A 555 -8.66 9.48 5.46
N ARG A 556 -9.08 9.52 4.19
CA ARG A 556 -10.45 9.25 3.75
C ARG A 556 -11.48 10.25 4.21
N LEU A 557 -11.10 11.52 4.13
CA LEU A 557 -12.01 12.63 4.36
C LEU A 557 -12.70 13.00 3.03
N THR A 558 -13.97 13.34 3.10
CA THR A 558 -14.65 14.02 2.00
C THR A 558 -14.18 15.47 1.91
N PRO A 559 -14.22 16.11 0.73
CA PRO A 559 -14.03 17.55 0.63
C PRO A 559 -14.96 18.34 1.56
N ALA A 560 -16.18 17.86 1.80
CA ALA A 560 -17.12 18.48 2.73
C ALA A 560 -16.64 18.45 4.19
N GLU A 561 -16.13 17.31 4.66
CA GLU A 561 -15.55 17.19 6.02
C GLU A 561 -14.34 18.10 6.20
N ILE A 562 -13.47 18.20 5.18
CA ILE A 562 -12.30 19.09 5.25
C ILE A 562 -12.73 20.56 5.34
N VAL A 563 -13.72 20.99 4.57
CA VAL A 563 -14.26 22.36 4.64
C VAL A 563 -14.90 22.64 5.99
N ALA A 564 -15.69 21.70 6.52
CA ALA A 564 -16.30 21.82 7.84
C ALA A 564 -15.23 21.92 8.95
N ALA A 565 -14.16 21.13 8.87
CA ALA A 565 -13.03 21.20 9.79
C ALA A 565 -12.28 22.53 9.66
N ALA A 566 -12.07 23.03 8.44
CA ALA A 566 -11.42 24.32 8.21
C ALA A 566 -12.20 25.48 8.83
N GLU A 567 -13.54 25.45 8.75
CA GLU A 567 -14.42 26.43 9.38
C GLU A 567 -14.40 26.31 10.92
N ALA A 568 -14.63 25.10 11.44
CA ALA A 568 -14.75 24.84 12.87
C ALA A 568 -13.45 25.15 13.64
N GLU A 569 -12.30 24.78 13.06
CA GLU A 569 -10.98 25.02 13.64
C GLU A 569 -10.42 26.42 13.33
N GLN A 570 -11.15 27.19 12.52
CA GLN A 570 -10.71 28.48 11.96
C GLN A 570 -9.30 28.35 11.38
N ALA A 571 -9.13 27.46 10.40
CA ALA A 571 -7.81 27.21 9.80
C ALA A 571 -7.26 28.49 9.15
N HIS A 572 -5.96 28.77 9.32
CA HIS A 572 -5.29 29.85 8.60
C HIS A 572 -4.74 29.38 7.25
N VAL A 573 -4.40 28.10 7.13
CA VAL A 573 -3.98 27.43 5.89
C VAL A 573 -4.57 26.03 5.88
N VAL A 574 -4.99 25.57 4.69
CA VAL A 574 -5.37 24.17 4.44
C VAL A 574 -4.33 23.53 3.52
N GLY A 575 -3.69 22.47 3.99
CA GLY A 575 -2.75 21.67 3.22
C GLY A 575 -3.35 20.32 2.84
N LEU A 576 -3.30 19.96 1.56
CA LEU A 576 -3.90 18.75 1.05
C LEU A 576 -2.84 17.84 0.47
N SER A 577 -2.90 16.54 0.80
CA SER A 577 -1.95 15.56 0.29
C SER A 577 -2.67 14.49 -0.54
N ILE A 578 -2.36 14.41 -1.83
CA ILE A 578 -3.03 13.49 -2.79
C ILE A 578 -1.98 12.81 -3.67
N LEU A 579 -1.87 11.48 -3.58
CA LEU A 579 -0.91 10.68 -4.34
C LEU A 579 -1.58 9.70 -5.31
N SER A 580 -2.92 9.62 -5.31
CA SER A 580 -3.69 8.71 -6.16
C SER A 580 -3.87 9.16 -7.62
N GLY A 581 -3.42 10.38 -7.97
CA GLY A 581 -3.69 11.01 -9.28
C GLY A 581 -5.12 11.59 -9.38
N SER A 582 -5.83 11.68 -8.26
CA SER A 582 -7.22 12.18 -8.16
C SER A 582 -7.32 13.64 -7.77
N HIS A 583 -6.22 14.38 -7.85
CA HIS A 583 -6.12 15.77 -7.39
C HIS A 583 -7.09 16.70 -8.12
N LEU A 584 -7.20 16.68 -9.44
CA LEU A 584 -8.08 17.62 -10.15
C LEU A 584 -9.55 17.56 -9.68
N PRO A 585 -10.27 16.43 -9.75
CA PRO A 585 -11.69 16.39 -9.37
C PRO A 585 -11.91 16.64 -7.87
N LEU A 586 -11.01 16.18 -7.00
CA LEU A 586 -11.13 16.36 -5.56
C LEU A 586 -10.88 17.81 -5.14
N ILE A 587 -9.88 18.47 -5.72
CA ILE A 587 -9.55 19.87 -5.42
C ILE A 587 -10.59 20.80 -6.03
N GLU A 588 -11.11 20.51 -7.22
CA GLU A 588 -12.20 21.29 -7.81
C GLU A 588 -13.44 21.31 -6.91
N ASP A 589 -13.89 20.15 -6.41
CA ASP A 589 -15.01 20.04 -5.48
C ASP A 589 -14.73 20.80 -4.17
N LEU A 590 -13.54 20.63 -3.59
CA LEU A 590 -13.14 21.33 -2.37
C LEU A 590 -13.16 22.85 -2.55
N MET A 591 -12.53 23.37 -3.60
CA MET A 591 -12.47 24.82 -3.87
C MET A 591 -13.87 25.39 -4.12
N GLY A 592 -14.75 24.62 -4.78
CA GLY A 592 -16.17 24.96 -4.91
C GLY A 592 -16.88 25.10 -3.56
N ARG A 593 -16.68 24.14 -2.67
CA ARG A 593 -17.27 24.13 -1.32
C ARG A 593 -16.69 25.23 -0.42
N MET A 594 -15.39 25.50 -0.49
CA MET A 594 -14.77 26.61 0.24
C MET A 594 -15.33 27.97 -0.20
N ARG A 595 -15.60 28.16 -1.50
CA ARG A 595 -16.30 29.35 -2.00
C ARG A 595 -17.71 29.46 -1.43
N ALA A 596 -18.47 28.36 -1.44
CA ALA A 596 -19.83 28.32 -0.90
C ALA A 596 -19.87 28.60 0.61
N ALA A 597 -18.85 28.19 1.36
CA ALA A 597 -18.69 28.43 2.79
C ALA A 597 -18.06 29.80 3.14
N GLY A 598 -17.70 30.64 2.16
CA GLY A 598 -17.06 31.94 2.42
C GLY A 598 -15.59 31.87 2.88
N LEU A 599 -14.92 30.73 2.69
CA LEU A 599 -13.54 30.48 3.12
C LEU A 599 -12.47 30.81 2.06
N THR A 600 -12.79 31.66 1.09
CA THR A 600 -11.85 32.03 -0.01
C THR A 600 -10.61 32.78 0.45
N HIS A 601 -10.63 33.31 1.68
CA HIS A 601 -9.50 33.99 2.30
C HIS A 601 -8.46 33.03 2.89
N VAL A 602 -8.82 31.76 3.09
CA VAL A 602 -7.93 30.71 3.61
C VAL A 602 -7.14 30.11 2.44
N PRO A 603 -5.82 30.31 2.36
CA PRO A 603 -5.00 29.70 1.31
C PRO A 603 -5.04 28.17 1.38
N VAL A 604 -5.15 27.55 0.20
CA VAL A 604 -5.06 26.10 0.01
C VAL A 604 -3.74 25.76 -0.66
N VAL A 605 -2.97 24.86 -0.08
CA VAL A 605 -1.77 24.28 -0.70
C VAL A 605 -1.99 22.80 -0.97
N VAL A 606 -1.43 22.29 -2.07
CA VAL A 606 -1.59 20.89 -2.49
C VAL A 606 -0.22 20.24 -2.65
N GLY A 607 -0.04 19.06 -2.08
CA GLY A 607 1.17 18.26 -2.20
C GLY A 607 0.88 16.86 -2.73
N GLY A 608 1.81 16.29 -3.50
CA GLY A 608 1.71 14.90 -3.96
C GLY A 608 2.32 14.65 -5.34
N ILE A 609 1.94 13.56 -6.00
CA ILE A 609 2.40 13.23 -7.35
C ILE A 609 1.53 14.00 -8.35
N ILE A 610 1.97 15.19 -8.74
CA ILE A 610 1.20 16.14 -9.55
C ILE A 610 2.04 16.56 -10.77
N PRO A 611 1.63 16.19 -12.00
CA PRO A 611 2.29 16.66 -13.22
C PRO A 611 2.22 18.18 -13.36
N GLU A 612 3.23 18.80 -14.01
CA GLU A 612 3.30 20.27 -14.13
C GLU A 612 2.08 20.88 -14.84
N GLU A 613 1.53 20.19 -15.84
CA GLU A 613 0.31 20.63 -16.53
C GLU A 613 -0.89 20.73 -15.58
N ASP A 614 -1.02 19.79 -14.65
CA ASP A 614 -2.09 19.80 -13.66
C ASP A 614 -1.81 20.80 -12.54
N ALA A 615 -0.55 21.00 -12.15
CA ALA A 615 -0.16 22.06 -11.23
C ALA A 615 -0.57 23.45 -11.75
N ALA A 616 -0.42 23.69 -13.06
CA ALA A 616 -0.88 24.93 -13.69
C ALA A 616 -2.42 25.10 -13.60
N LYS A 617 -3.19 24.02 -13.83
CA LYS A 617 -4.66 24.03 -13.68
C LYS A 617 -5.07 24.30 -12.23
N LEU A 618 -4.43 23.65 -11.26
CA LEU A 618 -4.69 23.83 -9.83
C LEU A 618 -4.46 25.29 -9.40
N ARG A 619 -3.36 25.90 -9.84
CA ARG A 619 -3.09 27.34 -9.58
C ARG A 619 -4.17 28.23 -10.19
N ALA A 620 -4.64 27.93 -11.40
CA ALA A 620 -5.73 28.66 -12.05
C ALA A 620 -7.08 28.54 -11.28
N MET A 621 -7.29 27.45 -10.53
CA MET A 621 -8.46 27.26 -9.65
C MET A 621 -8.37 28.03 -8.32
N GLY A 622 -7.23 28.66 -8.02
CA GLY A 622 -6.98 29.42 -6.79
C GLY A 622 -6.18 28.67 -5.73
N VAL A 623 -5.54 27.54 -6.06
CA VAL A 623 -4.56 26.89 -5.17
C VAL A 623 -3.33 27.80 -5.05
N ALA A 624 -2.90 28.08 -3.83
CA ALA A 624 -1.84 29.03 -3.51
C ALA A 624 -0.44 28.49 -3.82
N ALA A 625 -0.19 27.20 -3.57
CA ALA A 625 1.06 26.53 -3.88
C ALA A 625 0.85 25.03 -4.17
N VAL A 626 1.72 24.47 -5.00
CA VAL A 626 1.75 23.04 -5.35
C VAL A 626 3.15 22.50 -5.06
N TYR A 627 3.25 21.43 -4.29
CA TYR A 627 4.50 20.77 -3.90
C TYR A 627 4.54 19.34 -4.45
N THR A 628 5.63 18.95 -5.12
CA THR A 628 5.81 17.61 -5.71
C THR A 628 6.99 16.86 -5.05
N PRO A 629 7.31 15.60 -5.43
CA PRO A 629 8.49 14.90 -4.91
C PRO A 629 9.83 15.64 -5.13
N LYS A 630 9.88 16.64 -6.02
CA LYS A 630 11.02 17.56 -6.20
C LYS A 630 11.20 18.51 -5.01
N ASP A 631 10.12 18.85 -4.31
CA ASP A 631 10.12 19.73 -3.14
C ASP A 631 10.41 18.91 -1.87
N PHE A 632 11.63 18.41 -1.76
CA PHE A 632 12.02 17.52 -0.65
C PHE A 632 12.44 18.27 0.63
N GLU A 633 12.66 19.59 0.56
CA GLU A 633 13.11 20.42 1.68
C GLU A 633 11.93 20.90 2.55
N LEU A 634 11.57 20.13 3.58
CA LEU A 634 10.43 20.40 4.45
C LEU A 634 10.53 21.76 5.15
N ASN A 635 11.72 22.17 5.56
CA ASN A 635 11.94 23.47 6.20
C ASN A 635 11.56 24.64 5.28
N ARG A 636 11.84 24.52 3.97
CA ARG A 636 11.44 25.52 2.98
C ARG A 636 9.92 25.55 2.83
N ILE A 637 9.28 24.38 2.73
CA ILE A 637 7.81 24.27 2.67
C ILE A 637 7.17 24.93 3.89
N MET A 638 7.71 24.73 5.10
CA MET A 638 7.17 25.36 6.30
C MET A 638 7.29 26.88 6.25
N MET A 639 8.41 27.43 5.77
CA MET A 639 8.58 28.87 5.59
C MET A 639 7.60 29.45 4.57
N ASP A 640 7.40 28.76 3.45
CA ASP A 640 6.43 29.15 2.42
C ASP A 640 5.01 29.19 3.01
N ILE A 641 4.62 28.18 3.80
CA ILE A 641 3.31 28.13 4.48
C ILE A 641 3.13 29.33 5.43
N VAL A 642 4.17 29.70 6.20
CA VAL A 642 4.13 30.90 7.07
C VAL A 642 3.92 32.16 6.23
N ALA A 643 4.64 32.28 5.11
CA ALA A 643 4.57 33.43 4.22
C ALA A 643 3.19 33.62 3.56
N LEU A 644 2.46 32.53 3.29
CA LEU A 644 1.10 32.60 2.72
C LEU A 644 0.09 33.30 3.63
N VAL A 645 0.29 33.22 4.94
CA VAL A 645 -0.55 33.89 5.95
C VAL A 645 0.00 35.28 6.28
N ASP A 646 1.31 35.46 6.12
CA ASP A 646 1.99 36.72 6.30
C ASP A 646 1.69 37.74 5.18
N LYS A 647 0.49 38.34 5.22
CA LYS A 647 0.12 39.47 4.36
C LYS A 647 0.63 40.79 4.94
N ALA A 648 1.95 40.95 5.09
CA ALA A 648 2.52 42.30 5.20
C ALA A 648 2.43 43.00 3.83
N PRO A 649 2.06 44.28 3.74
CA PRO A 649 2.50 45.10 2.62
C PRO A 649 4.02 45.08 2.65
N LEU A 650 4.67 44.60 1.59
CA LEU A 650 6.09 44.87 1.37
C LEU A 650 6.28 46.38 1.54
N ALA A 651 6.97 46.80 2.59
CA ALA A 651 7.23 48.21 2.85
C ALA A 651 7.91 48.81 1.60
N ALA A 652 7.30 49.86 1.07
CA ALA A 652 7.72 50.58 -0.13
C ALA A 652 9.08 51.28 0.02
#